data_AF-A0AAJ4N8C3-F1
#
_entry.id   AF-A0AAJ4N8C3-F1
#
_cell.length_a   1.000
_cell.length_b   1.000
_cell.length_c   1.000
_cell.angle_alpha   90.00
_cell.angle_beta   90.00
_cell.angle_gamma   90.00
#
_symmetry.space_group_name_H-M   'P 1'
#
loop_
_entity.id
_entity.type
_entity.pdbx_description
1 polymer ?
#
loop_
_entity_poly.entity_id
_entity_poly.type
_entity_poly.pdbx_seq_one_letter_code
_entity_poly.pdbx_strand_id
1 'polypeptide(L)'
;MFGRQGNLSGWKITTLVTGVRGRLIGSFVIVTLLTVAASFLSFLAFQNVDAGFRELQMENLPQLDHSLALARFASEVTARVPVIALAEDINGLGNKDAIDTEQKDFLDRTLQALGVSGIGEQTIANIRENFEDLSSNIQRLLDLKTAQFGLQAERQRMIGDARVGYASATGSMGPIAESAAFDVEFLLQSTFSTDPSTPFDRLAGVNSDQKFVQIKNSWQMLSEANGLIALYSEISNARSVTETKLMKGRFKLAVQNIENAINALPPELQMEDIRSAIQRLLAPGRGERNIFTIRDEEISLGGNLSITLMANQERIITFSSQIEGLVKSAQSSSAQRISTSGQTVTNTRFYLSVLAVFSIAISVAIAWGYVGNSLLRRLSSIHRAISALAEGNLQFELPAKEAGRKDELGGIAKSVSVFRENASAKLLIEQEVADQRKRAEEERERNTRLTAEAARELAFVLDQIGTCLAQLANGNLRCEIDTTFPQEYHKLKLDFNHAVASLKETIKQIVSSTGNIRNGSSDINTAASELSARTETQAASLEETAAALSEITSSLQRTADGAAKARRIVEQTTDDARQSTQVVNSSLQAMAQIETSSQKISQIIVIINDIAFQTNLLALNAGVEASRAGEAGRGFAVVAQEVRTLAQRSADAAKEIKDLITASSGHVSEGVKMVGETGRVLKRIAGEVAEINTVVTSIAESAQEQAVGLREVSQAMNSLDQMTQQNAAIAERSTSASRQLAAEAEELARFTAKFSIDTSKKLLVASSR
;
A
#
# COMPACT_ATOMS: atom_id res chain seq x y z
N MET A 1 -44.94 -46.14 -56.39
CA MET A 1 -45.81 -46.18 -57.60
C MET A 1 -44.92 -46.49 -58.78
N PHE A 2 -45.22 -47.58 -59.49
CA PHE A 2 -44.41 -48.17 -60.55
C PHE A 2 -44.20 -47.25 -61.76
N GLY A 3 -43.00 -47.35 -62.36
CA GLY A 3 -42.83 -47.51 -63.79
C GLY A 3 -42.89 -46.27 -64.67
N ARG A 4 -41.73 -45.91 -65.25
CA ARG A 4 -41.64 -45.67 -66.70
C ARG A 4 -40.18 -45.70 -67.15
N GLN A 5 -39.84 -46.76 -67.88
CA GLN A 5 -38.70 -46.80 -68.79
C GLN A 5 -38.92 -45.71 -69.85
N GLY A 6 -38.13 -44.64 -69.77
CA GLY A 6 -37.99 -43.62 -70.79
C GLY A 6 -36.57 -43.67 -71.31
N ASN A 7 -36.35 -44.42 -72.39
CA ASN A 7 -35.11 -44.47 -73.13
C ASN A 7 -34.93 -43.12 -73.87
N LEU A 8 -34.43 -42.12 -73.17
CA LEU A 8 -34.03 -40.83 -73.74
C LEU A 8 -32.58 -40.95 -74.20
N SER A 9 -32.47 -41.32 -75.48
CA SER A 9 -31.48 -40.87 -76.45
C SER A 9 -30.26 -40.14 -75.87
N GLY A 10 -29.12 -40.81 -75.92
CA GLY A 10 -27.81 -40.18 -75.82
C GLY A 10 -27.63 -39.12 -76.90
N TRP A 11 -27.97 -37.88 -76.56
CA TRP A 11 -27.63 -36.70 -77.33
C TRP A 11 -26.48 -35.96 -76.63
N LYS A 12 -25.28 -36.14 -77.21
CA LYS A 12 -24.23 -35.10 -77.35
C LYS A 12 -23.74 -34.36 -76.09
N ILE A 13 -23.34 -35.05 -75.02
CA ILE A 13 -22.40 -34.46 -74.03
C ILE A 13 -20.96 -34.91 -74.31
N THR A 14 -20.75 -36.07 -74.92
CA THR A 14 -19.40 -36.60 -75.22
C THR A 14 -18.69 -35.89 -76.38
N THR A 15 -19.42 -35.19 -77.26
CA THR A 15 -18.82 -34.41 -78.36
C THR A 15 -18.34 -33.02 -77.94
N LEU A 16 -18.68 -32.57 -76.73
CA LEU A 16 -18.22 -31.29 -76.19
C LEU A 16 -16.88 -31.39 -75.43
N VAL A 17 -16.31 -32.59 -75.28
CA VAL A 17 -15.05 -32.81 -74.51
C VAL A 17 -13.86 -33.15 -75.42
N THR A 18 -14.10 -33.38 -76.71
CA THR A 18 -13.06 -33.83 -77.66
C THR A 18 -12.44 -32.71 -78.49
N GLY A 19 -13.09 -31.54 -78.60
CA GLY A 19 -12.58 -30.36 -79.32
C GLY A 19 -11.80 -29.39 -78.41
N VAL A 20 -10.83 -28.68 -78.96
CA VAL A 20 -9.92 -27.76 -78.22
C VAL A 20 -10.68 -26.75 -77.36
N ARG A 21 -11.83 -26.27 -77.86
CA ARG A 21 -12.70 -25.32 -77.15
C ARG A 21 -13.36 -25.92 -75.90
N GLY A 22 -13.86 -27.14 -75.98
CA GLY A 22 -14.49 -27.83 -74.84
C GLY A 22 -13.51 -28.22 -73.75
N ARG A 23 -12.27 -28.49 -74.17
CA ARG A 23 -11.12 -28.76 -73.32
C ARG A 23 -10.71 -27.53 -72.48
N LEU A 24 -10.65 -26.35 -73.10
CA LEU A 24 -10.37 -25.07 -72.41
C LEU A 24 -11.49 -24.64 -71.45
N ILE A 25 -12.74 -24.86 -71.83
CA ILE A 25 -13.90 -24.57 -70.96
C ILE A 25 -13.85 -25.47 -69.71
N GLY A 26 -13.51 -26.75 -69.86
CA GLY A 26 -13.36 -27.68 -68.73
C GLY A 26 -12.29 -27.27 -67.72
N SER A 27 -11.13 -26.78 -68.17
CA SER A 27 -10.08 -26.30 -67.26
C SER A 27 -10.48 -25.01 -66.53
N PHE A 28 -11.16 -24.09 -67.20
CA PHE A 28 -11.70 -22.87 -66.56
C PHE A 28 -12.74 -23.22 -65.49
N VAL A 29 -13.65 -24.16 -65.76
CA VAL A 29 -14.67 -24.59 -64.79
C VAL A 29 -14.03 -25.20 -63.53
N ILE A 30 -12.95 -25.98 -63.66
CA ILE A 30 -12.24 -26.57 -62.51
C ILE A 30 -11.57 -25.49 -61.65
N VAL A 31 -10.88 -24.53 -62.26
CA VAL A 31 -10.25 -23.41 -61.53
C VAL A 31 -11.32 -22.59 -60.81
N THR A 32 -12.44 -22.29 -61.47
CA THR A 32 -13.53 -21.51 -60.88
C THR A 32 -14.17 -22.24 -59.69
N LEU A 33 -14.36 -23.57 -59.79
CA LEU A 33 -14.85 -24.41 -58.67
C LEU A 33 -13.90 -24.38 -57.47
N LEU A 34 -12.59 -24.43 -57.70
CA LEU A 34 -11.59 -24.33 -56.63
C LEU A 34 -11.60 -22.94 -55.97
N THR A 35 -11.78 -21.87 -56.73
CA THR A 35 -11.91 -20.51 -56.19
C THR A 35 -13.17 -20.36 -55.34
N VAL A 36 -14.29 -20.97 -55.76
CA VAL A 36 -15.54 -20.99 -54.98
C VAL A 36 -15.37 -21.79 -53.68
N ALA A 37 -14.69 -22.95 -53.73
CA ALA A 37 -14.39 -23.74 -52.55
C ALA A 37 -13.48 -22.99 -51.55
N ALA A 38 -12.46 -22.28 -52.05
CA ALA A 38 -11.59 -21.43 -51.23
C ALA A 38 -12.38 -20.30 -50.55
N SER A 39 -13.29 -19.65 -51.30
CA SER A 39 -14.14 -18.58 -50.79
C SER A 39 -15.13 -19.09 -49.72
N PHE A 40 -15.69 -20.29 -49.93
CA PHE A 40 -16.58 -20.94 -48.96
C PHE A 40 -15.86 -21.33 -47.67
N LEU A 41 -14.63 -21.86 -47.77
CA LEU A 41 -13.80 -22.18 -46.61
C LEU A 41 -13.42 -20.93 -45.82
N SER A 42 -13.09 -19.83 -46.51
CA SER A 42 -12.83 -18.53 -45.88
C SER A 42 -14.06 -17.98 -45.19
N PHE A 43 -15.26 -18.16 -45.76
CA PHE A 43 -16.53 -17.72 -45.17
C PHE A 43 -16.85 -18.48 -43.87
N LEU A 44 -16.69 -19.80 -43.85
CA LEU A 44 -16.88 -20.62 -42.64
C LEU A 44 -15.90 -20.23 -41.52
N ALA A 45 -14.66 -19.94 -41.86
CA ALA A 45 -13.68 -19.50 -40.88
C ALA A 45 -14.02 -18.12 -40.29
N PHE A 46 -14.49 -17.19 -41.13
CA PHE A 46 -14.92 -15.87 -40.67
C PHE A 46 -16.10 -15.97 -39.70
N GLN A 47 -17.07 -16.86 -39.98
CA GLN A 47 -18.19 -17.12 -39.07
C GLN A 47 -17.74 -17.65 -37.70
N ASN A 48 -16.74 -18.54 -37.66
CA ASN A 48 -16.21 -19.07 -36.41
C ASN A 48 -15.47 -18.01 -35.58
N VAL A 49 -14.70 -17.13 -36.24
CA VAL A 49 -14.02 -16.01 -35.56
C VAL A 49 -15.03 -14.98 -35.04
N ASP A 50 -16.05 -14.65 -35.83
CA ASP A 50 -17.15 -13.76 -35.41
C ASP A 50 -17.97 -14.33 -34.24
N ALA A 51 -18.16 -15.65 -34.19
CA ALA A 51 -18.81 -16.31 -33.07
C ALA A 51 -17.95 -16.21 -31.79
N GLY A 52 -16.64 -16.49 -31.90
CA GLY A 52 -15.71 -16.35 -30.79
C GLY A 52 -15.55 -14.92 -30.27
N PHE A 53 -15.56 -13.92 -31.16
CA PHE A 53 -15.54 -12.51 -30.77
C PHE A 53 -16.83 -12.06 -30.09
N ARG A 54 -17.98 -12.52 -30.58
CA ARG A 54 -19.28 -12.23 -29.94
C ARG A 54 -19.37 -12.82 -28.54
N GLU A 55 -18.90 -14.05 -28.34
CA GLU A 55 -18.87 -14.70 -27.02
C GLU A 55 -17.88 -13.99 -26.07
N LEU A 56 -16.73 -13.54 -26.56
CA LEU A 56 -15.81 -12.69 -25.78
C LEU A 56 -16.44 -11.36 -25.35
N GLN A 57 -17.20 -10.71 -26.23
CA GLN A 57 -17.85 -9.43 -25.95
C GLN A 57 -19.08 -9.55 -25.06
N MET A 58 -19.87 -10.62 -25.21
CA MET A 58 -21.16 -10.77 -24.53
C MET A 58 -21.05 -11.50 -23.19
N GLU A 59 -20.02 -12.33 -22.99
CA GLU A 59 -19.93 -13.23 -21.83
C GLU A 59 -18.64 -12.99 -21.04
N ASN A 60 -17.47 -13.20 -21.66
CA ASN A 60 -16.20 -13.21 -20.92
C ASN A 60 -15.71 -11.82 -20.45
N LEU A 61 -15.85 -10.77 -21.26
CA LEU A 61 -15.45 -9.42 -20.87
C LEU A 61 -16.33 -8.84 -19.75
N PRO A 62 -17.67 -8.92 -19.82
CA PRO A 62 -18.55 -8.56 -18.71
C PRO A 62 -18.28 -9.38 -17.44
N GLN A 63 -18.06 -10.69 -17.54
CA GLN A 63 -17.68 -11.52 -16.39
C GLN A 63 -16.41 -10.98 -15.70
N LEU A 64 -15.37 -10.64 -16.48
CA LEU A 64 -14.11 -10.12 -15.94
C LEU A 64 -14.30 -8.76 -15.28
N ASP A 65 -15.05 -7.85 -15.91
CA ASP A 65 -15.32 -6.52 -15.38
C ASP A 65 -16.08 -6.58 -14.05
N HIS A 66 -17.17 -7.37 -13.99
CA HIS A 66 -17.94 -7.55 -12.76
C HIS A 66 -17.15 -8.27 -11.66
N SER A 67 -16.28 -9.22 -12.02
CA SER A 67 -15.41 -9.90 -11.06
C SER A 67 -14.37 -8.94 -10.46
N LEU A 68 -13.80 -8.04 -11.27
CA LEU A 68 -12.88 -7.00 -10.81
C LEU A 68 -13.59 -5.93 -9.97
N ALA A 69 -14.82 -5.55 -10.35
CA ALA A 69 -15.66 -4.64 -9.56
C ALA A 69 -15.95 -5.22 -8.17
N LEU A 70 -16.29 -6.51 -8.10
CA LEU A 70 -16.49 -7.24 -6.86
C LEU A 70 -15.20 -7.32 -6.02
N ALA A 71 -14.04 -7.51 -6.64
CA ALA A 71 -12.74 -7.51 -5.95
C ALA A 71 -12.41 -6.15 -5.30
N ARG A 72 -12.66 -5.05 -6.01
CA ARG A 72 -12.48 -3.70 -5.45
C ARG A 72 -13.42 -3.46 -4.27
N PHE A 73 -14.68 -3.81 -4.43
CA PHE A 73 -15.68 -3.71 -3.36
C PHE A 73 -15.29 -4.54 -2.12
N ALA A 74 -14.82 -5.76 -2.31
CA ALA A 74 -14.34 -6.58 -1.20
C ALA A 74 -13.13 -5.95 -0.50
N SER A 75 -12.18 -5.38 -1.25
CA SER A 75 -11.07 -4.65 -0.65
C SER A 75 -11.53 -3.46 0.19
N GLU A 76 -12.56 -2.73 -0.25
CA GLU A 76 -13.11 -1.58 0.47
C GLU A 76 -13.78 -2.01 1.79
N VAL A 77 -14.65 -3.02 1.73
CA VAL A 77 -15.38 -3.53 2.90
C VAL A 77 -14.43 -4.12 3.94
N THR A 78 -13.45 -4.91 3.48
CA THR A 78 -12.48 -5.57 4.37
C THR A 78 -11.51 -4.58 5.03
N ALA A 79 -11.18 -3.47 4.35
CA ALA A 79 -10.33 -2.40 4.91
C ALA A 79 -10.97 -1.67 6.11
N ARG A 80 -12.27 -1.82 6.34
CA ARG A 80 -12.96 -1.19 7.48
C ARG A 80 -12.67 -1.86 8.82
N VAL A 81 -12.38 -3.16 8.81
CA VAL A 81 -12.05 -3.93 10.02
C VAL A 81 -10.84 -3.34 10.78
N PRO A 82 -9.67 -3.11 10.15
CA PRO A 82 -8.54 -2.52 10.86
C PRO A 82 -8.80 -1.09 11.32
N VAL A 83 -9.58 -0.29 10.58
CA VAL A 83 -9.97 1.08 11.00
C VAL A 83 -10.76 1.05 12.31
N ILE A 84 -11.79 0.19 12.39
CA ILE A 84 -12.58 0.02 13.62
C ILE A 84 -11.72 -0.56 14.75
N ALA A 85 -10.86 -1.54 14.45
CA ALA A 85 -10.00 -2.18 15.44
C ALA A 85 -9.03 -1.20 16.11
N LEU A 86 -8.42 -0.33 15.31
CA LEU A 86 -7.39 0.64 15.71
C LEU A 86 -7.95 1.99 16.16
N ALA A 87 -9.26 2.21 16.08
CA ALA A 87 -9.87 3.44 16.58
C ALA A 87 -9.52 3.66 18.06
N GLU A 88 -9.12 4.89 18.38
CA GLU A 88 -8.79 5.35 19.74
C GLU A 88 -9.96 6.07 20.42
N ASP A 89 -10.92 6.58 19.63
CA ASP A 89 -12.11 7.26 20.12
C ASP A 89 -13.34 6.97 19.22
N ILE A 90 -14.51 7.49 19.64
CA ILE A 90 -15.77 7.33 18.91
C ILE A 90 -15.71 7.98 17.52
N ASN A 91 -14.96 9.07 17.34
CA ASN A 91 -14.88 9.77 16.06
C ASN A 91 -14.09 8.95 15.02
N GLY A 92 -13.06 8.23 15.47
CA GLY A 92 -12.25 7.34 14.66
C GLY A 92 -13.00 6.11 14.13
N LEU A 93 -14.21 5.82 14.63
CA LEU A 93 -15.06 4.72 14.12
C LEU A 93 -15.74 5.04 12.79
N GLY A 94 -15.81 6.32 12.40
CA GLY A 94 -16.49 6.75 11.18
C GLY A 94 -18.01 6.62 11.26
N ASN A 95 -18.64 6.06 10.21
CA ASN A 95 -20.10 5.94 10.13
C ASN A 95 -20.66 4.89 11.11
N LYS A 96 -21.88 5.15 11.61
CA LYS A 96 -22.60 4.26 12.55
C LYS A 96 -22.96 2.89 11.98
N ASP A 97 -23.13 2.81 10.66
CA ASP A 97 -23.45 1.56 9.96
C ASP A 97 -22.18 1.00 9.31
N ALA A 98 -22.03 -0.32 9.33
CA ALA A 98 -20.84 -1.04 8.89
C ALA A 98 -20.41 -0.89 7.40
N ILE A 99 -21.22 -0.77 6.36
CA ILE A 99 -22.45 -1.52 6.15
C ILE A 99 -23.58 -0.67 5.57
N ASP A 100 -23.31 0.35 4.74
CA ASP A 100 -24.39 1.19 4.20
C ASP A 100 -25.27 0.46 3.15
N THR A 101 -26.47 1.00 2.92
CA THR A 101 -27.44 0.41 1.98
C THR A 101 -26.94 0.43 0.54
N GLU A 102 -26.15 1.45 0.16
CA GLU A 102 -25.61 1.59 -1.19
C GLU A 102 -24.59 0.48 -1.51
N GLN A 103 -23.76 0.12 -0.55
CA GLN A 103 -22.78 -0.97 -0.62
C GLN A 103 -23.48 -2.33 -0.76
N LYS A 104 -24.60 -2.55 -0.06
CA LYS A 104 -25.42 -3.78 -0.23
C LYS A 104 -26.07 -3.84 -1.61
N ASP A 105 -26.65 -2.74 -2.08
CA ASP A 105 -27.27 -2.65 -3.40
C ASP A 105 -26.23 -2.81 -4.53
N PHE A 106 -25.01 -2.33 -4.33
CA PHE A 106 -23.90 -2.54 -5.27
C PHE A 106 -23.54 -4.03 -5.38
N LEU A 107 -23.39 -4.73 -4.25
CA LEU A 107 -23.10 -6.15 -4.25
C LEU A 107 -24.19 -6.94 -4.98
N ASP A 108 -25.46 -6.66 -4.67
CA ASP A 108 -26.60 -7.36 -5.25
C ASP A 108 -26.65 -7.22 -6.77
N ARG A 109 -26.49 -6.00 -7.27
CA ARG A 109 -26.43 -5.72 -8.71
C ARG A 109 -25.25 -6.42 -9.37
N THR A 110 -24.08 -6.41 -8.74
CA THR A 110 -22.86 -7.02 -9.29
C THR A 110 -22.97 -8.54 -9.34
N LEU A 111 -23.50 -9.16 -8.28
CA LEU A 111 -23.75 -10.60 -8.21
C LEU A 111 -24.80 -11.04 -9.22
N GLN A 112 -25.88 -10.26 -9.40
CA GLN A 112 -26.88 -10.53 -10.42
C GLN A 112 -26.28 -10.46 -11.84
N ALA A 113 -25.45 -9.45 -12.12
CA ALA A 113 -24.77 -9.31 -13.40
C ALA A 113 -23.79 -10.46 -13.67
N LEU A 114 -23.07 -10.94 -12.65
CA LEU A 114 -22.22 -12.12 -12.74
C LEU A 114 -23.02 -13.39 -13.08
N GLY A 115 -24.21 -13.55 -12.49
CA GLY A 115 -25.11 -14.66 -12.81
C GLY A 115 -25.60 -14.65 -14.25
N VAL A 116 -26.03 -13.48 -14.75
CA VAL A 116 -26.41 -13.31 -16.16
C VAL A 116 -25.24 -13.59 -17.09
N SER A 117 -24.02 -13.27 -16.66
CA SER A 117 -22.82 -13.48 -17.45
C SER A 117 -22.34 -14.93 -17.45
N GLY A 118 -22.95 -15.87 -16.69
CA GLY A 118 -22.64 -17.30 -16.75
C GLY A 118 -21.93 -17.88 -15.52
N ILE A 119 -21.79 -17.12 -14.42
CA ILE A 119 -21.30 -17.65 -13.14
C ILE A 119 -22.40 -18.47 -12.45
N GLY A 120 -22.05 -19.65 -11.93
CA GLY A 120 -23.02 -20.55 -11.30
C GLY A 120 -23.69 -19.98 -10.04
N GLU A 121 -24.98 -20.26 -9.88
CA GLU A 121 -25.80 -19.79 -8.74
C GLU A 121 -25.18 -20.13 -7.38
N GLN A 122 -24.57 -21.31 -7.23
CA GLN A 122 -23.93 -21.70 -5.98
C GLN A 122 -22.75 -20.79 -5.61
N THR A 123 -21.94 -20.37 -6.58
CA THR A 123 -20.82 -19.45 -6.34
C THR A 123 -21.34 -18.09 -5.89
N ILE A 124 -22.42 -17.60 -6.52
CA ILE A 124 -23.06 -16.33 -6.16
C ILE A 124 -23.66 -16.39 -4.76
N ALA A 125 -24.35 -17.50 -4.43
CA ALA A 125 -24.91 -17.72 -3.10
C ALA A 125 -23.83 -17.74 -2.01
N ASN A 126 -22.72 -18.45 -2.25
CA ASN A 126 -21.60 -18.52 -1.31
C ASN A 126 -20.95 -17.15 -1.06
N ILE A 127 -20.77 -16.35 -2.12
CA ILE A 127 -20.18 -15.00 -2.00
C ILE A 127 -21.13 -14.09 -1.21
N ARG A 128 -22.43 -14.16 -1.49
CA ARG A 128 -23.47 -13.42 -0.76
C ARG A 128 -23.47 -13.77 0.74
N GLU A 129 -23.53 -15.06 1.06
CA GLU A 129 -23.53 -15.54 2.45
C GLU A 129 -22.26 -15.09 3.19
N ASN A 130 -21.09 -15.22 2.58
CA ASN A 130 -19.85 -14.77 3.19
C ASN A 130 -19.80 -13.26 3.42
N PHE A 131 -20.35 -12.47 2.49
CA PHE A 131 -20.47 -11.04 2.68
C PHE A 131 -21.45 -10.68 3.79
N GLU A 132 -22.61 -11.32 3.88
CA GLU A 132 -23.60 -11.07 4.93
C GLU A 132 -23.01 -11.37 6.32
N ASP A 133 -22.28 -12.47 6.44
CA ASP A 133 -21.59 -12.84 7.68
C ASP A 133 -20.46 -11.86 8.03
N LEU A 134 -19.67 -11.45 7.03
CA LEU A 134 -18.62 -10.44 7.23
C LEU A 134 -19.24 -9.10 7.64
N SER A 135 -20.32 -8.66 6.98
CA SER A 135 -21.07 -7.45 7.31
C SER A 135 -21.58 -7.48 8.75
N SER A 136 -22.14 -8.61 9.17
CA SER A 136 -22.64 -8.81 10.53
C SER A 136 -21.51 -8.73 11.55
N ASN A 137 -20.37 -9.36 11.27
CA ASN A 137 -19.20 -9.30 12.16
C ASN A 137 -18.54 -7.91 12.21
N ILE A 138 -18.51 -7.16 11.10
CA ILE A 138 -18.04 -5.76 11.09
C ILE A 138 -18.96 -4.89 11.95
N GLN A 139 -20.29 -5.06 11.84
CA GLN A 139 -21.24 -4.33 12.67
C GLN A 139 -21.07 -4.69 14.16
N ARG A 140 -20.93 -5.98 14.47
CA ARG A 140 -20.67 -6.43 15.84
C ARG A 140 -19.38 -5.84 16.39
N LEU A 141 -18.33 -5.75 15.58
CA LEU A 141 -17.06 -5.13 15.95
C LEU A 141 -17.25 -3.64 16.29
N LEU A 142 -18.01 -2.92 15.46
CA LEU A 142 -18.35 -1.52 15.66
C LEU A 142 -19.15 -1.29 16.95
N ASP A 143 -20.16 -2.13 17.21
CA ASP A 143 -20.98 -2.07 18.41
C ASP A 143 -20.14 -2.33 19.67
N LEU A 144 -19.26 -3.35 19.63
CA LEU A 144 -18.34 -3.66 20.72
C LEU A 144 -17.39 -2.49 20.99
N LYS A 145 -16.79 -1.88 19.97
CA LYS A 145 -15.92 -0.71 20.14
C LYS A 145 -16.67 0.50 20.70
N THR A 146 -17.87 0.75 20.22
CA THR A 146 -18.73 1.83 20.73
C THR A 146 -19.02 1.63 22.22
N ALA A 147 -19.37 0.40 22.62
CA ALA A 147 -19.57 0.04 24.02
C ALA A 147 -18.28 0.15 24.85
N GLN A 148 -17.12 -0.22 24.29
CA GLN A 148 -15.81 -0.05 24.94
C GLN A 148 -15.55 1.41 25.31
N PHE A 149 -15.71 2.34 24.34
CA PHE A 149 -15.51 3.76 24.59
C PHE A 149 -16.54 4.34 25.57
N GLY A 150 -17.78 3.86 25.51
CA GLY A 150 -18.82 4.23 26.46
C GLY A 150 -18.44 3.89 27.91
N LEU A 151 -18.00 2.65 28.14
CA LEU A 151 -17.56 2.19 29.47
C LEU A 151 -16.32 2.96 29.96
N GLN A 152 -15.34 3.19 29.07
CA GLN A 152 -14.15 3.97 29.40
C GLN A 152 -14.49 5.42 29.79
N ALA A 153 -15.39 6.07 29.05
CA ALA A 153 -15.86 7.42 29.34
C ALA A 153 -16.61 7.49 30.68
N GLU A 154 -17.48 6.51 30.96
CA GLU A 154 -18.19 6.41 32.23
C GLU A 154 -17.20 6.24 33.39
N ARG A 155 -16.21 5.36 33.25
CA ARG A 155 -15.15 5.13 34.23
C ARG A 155 -14.32 6.39 34.51
N GLN A 156 -13.91 7.10 33.46
CA GLN A 156 -13.17 8.36 33.60
C GLN A 156 -13.98 9.44 34.32
N ARG A 157 -15.29 9.53 34.03
CA ARG A 157 -16.20 10.42 34.76
C ARG A 157 -16.24 10.07 36.25
N MET A 158 -16.42 8.79 36.59
CA MET A 158 -16.42 8.34 37.99
C MET A 158 -15.12 8.68 38.73
N ILE A 159 -13.96 8.49 38.08
CA ILE A 159 -12.65 8.87 38.65
C ILE A 159 -12.56 10.38 38.87
N GLY A 160 -13.05 11.17 37.90
CA GLY A 160 -13.13 12.63 38.00
C GLY A 160 -13.97 13.08 39.20
N ASP A 161 -15.17 12.51 39.36
CA ASP A 161 -16.06 12.81 40.48
C ASP A 161 -15.43 12.44 41.84
N ALA A 162 -14.73 11.30 41.92
CA ALA A 162 -13.98 10.92 43.12
C ALA A 162 -12.85 11.91 43.43
N ARG A 163 -12.11 12.41 42.43
CA ARG A 163 -11.06 13.42 42.64
C ARG A 163 -11.61 14.73 43.22
N VAL A 164 -12.81 15.14 42.79
CA VAL A 164 -13.51 16.29 43.37
C VAL A 164 -13.89 16.02 44.82
N GLY A 165 -14.40 14.82 45.13
CA GLY A 165 -14.67 14.38 46.50
C GLY A 165 -13.43 14.38 47.38
N TYR A 166 -12.30 13.86 46.88
CA TYR A 166 -11.01 13.87 47.56
C TYR A 166 -10.53 15.29 47.86
N ALA A 167 -10.53 16.19 46.87
CA ALA A 167 -10.11 17.58 47.06
C ALA A 167 -10.96 18.29 48.12
N SER A 168 -12.28 18.03 48.12
CA SER A 168 -13.21 18.57 49.13
C SER A 168 -12.90 18.01 50.52
N ALA A 169 -12.69 16.70 50.62
CA ALA A 169 -12.37 16.05 51.90
C ALA A 169 -11.03 16.55 52.47
N THR A 170 -10.01 16.73 51.63
CA THR A 170 -8.72 17.31 52.03
C THR A 170 -8.85 18.77 52.46
N GLY A 171 -9.63 19.57 51.74
CA GLY A 171 -9.89 20.96 52.08
C GLY A 171 -10.61 21.15 53.42
N SER A 172 -11.49 20.22 53.79
CA SER A 172 -12.20 20.27 55.09
C SER A 172 -11.43 19.62 56.23
N MET A 173 -10.75 18.50 55.99
CA MET A 173 -10.09 17.71 57.05
C MET A 173 -8.65 18.18 57.33
N GLY A 174 -7.95 18.72 56.33
CA GLY A 174 -6.60 19.28 56.50
C GLY A 174 -6.52 20.33 57.61
N PRO A 175 -7.38 21.37 57.61
CA PRO A 175 -7.39 22.37 58.67
C PRO A 175 -7.69 21.81 60.06
N ILE A 176 -8.51 20.75 60.17
CA ILE A 176 -8.82 20.09 61.45
C ILE A 176 -7.57 19.37 61.98
N ALA A 177 -6.85 18.67 61.12
CA ALA A 177 -5.61 17.99 61.47
C ALA A 177 -4.52 18.98 61.90
N GLU A 178 -4.36 20.08 61.14
CA GLU A 178 -3.38 21.14 61.43
C GLU A 178 -3.71 21.89 62.72
N SER A 179 -4.98 22.25 62.93
CA SER A 179 -5.44 22.89 64.17
C SER A 179 -5.20 21.99 65.38
N ALA A 180 -5.52 20.70 65.28
CA ALA A 180 -5.29 19.76 66.37
C ALA A 180 -3.80 19.57 66.66
N ALA A 181 -2.95 19.54 65.62
CA ALA A 181 -1.49 19.46 65.77
C ALA A 181 -0.92 20.72 66.44
N PHE A 182 -1.37 21.90 66.02
CA PHE A 182 -0.99 23.18 66.63
C PHE A 182 -1.39 23.25 68.10
N ASP A 183 -2.62 22.82 68.44
CA ASP A 183 -3.09 22.80 69.83
C ASP A 183 -2.24 21.88 70.72
N VAL A 184 -1.81 20.72 70.21
CA VAL A 184 -0.89 19.81 70.92
C VAL A 184 0.49 20.45 71.10
N GLU A 185 1.02 21.09 70.07
CA GLU A 185 2.30 21.80 70.14
C GLU A 185 2.25 22.92 71.19
N PHE A 186 1.18 23.70 71.19
CA PHE A 186 0.93 24.77 72.16
C PHE A 186 0.79 24.23 73.60
N LEU A 187 0.05 23.13 73.79
CA LEU A 187 -0.07 22.45 75.09
C LEU A 187 1.28 21.96 75.60
N LEU A 188 2.10 21.36 74.73
CA LEU A 188 3.45 20.91 75.11
C LEU A 188 4.36 22.09 75.45
N GLN A 189 4.39 23.14 74.62
CA GLN A 189 5.21 24.33 74.87
C GLN A 189 4.83 25.05 76.18
N SER A 190 3.53 25.23 76.43
CA SER A 190 3.05 25.85 77.67
C SER A 190 3.40 25.02 78.91
N THR A 191 3.29 23.69 78.83
CA THR A 191 3.60 22.77 79.94
C THR A 191 5.10 22.76 80.32
N PHE A 192 6.00 22.95 79.36
CA PHE A 192 7.45 22.93 79.61
C PHE A 192 8.07 24.33 79.86
N SER A 193 7.29 25.41 79.76
CA SER A 193 7.83 26.79 79.80
C SER A 193 7.77 27.50 81.16
N THR A 194 7.09 26.96 82.18
CA THR A 194 6.95 27.64 83.48
C THR A 194 6.96 26.66 84.65
N ASP A 195 8.04 26.69 85.43
CA ASP A 195 8.22 26.10 86.76
C ASP A 195 8.15 24.54 86.89
N PRO A 196 9.27 23.85 87.19
CA PRO A 196 9.31 22.40 87.40
C PRO A 196 8.57 21.90 88.66
N SER A 197 8.03 22.80 89.49
CA SER A 197 7.26 22.45 90.69
C SER A 197 5.74 22.39 90.48
N THR A 198 5.25 22.77 89.29
CA THR A 198 3.82 22.74 88.95
C THR A 198 3.35 21.32 88.60
N PRO A 199 2.44 20.69 89.36
CA PRO A 199 1.98 19.34 89.05
C PRO A 199 1.16 19.31 87.75
N PHE A 200 1.37 18.27 86.94
CA PHE A 200 0.61 18.03 85.70
C PHE A 200 -0.89 18.01 86.00
N ASP A 201 -1.61 19.03 85.53
CA ASP A 201 -3.05 19.13 85.75
C ASP A 201 -3.76 18.07 84.89
N ARG A 202 -4.53 17.17 85.52
CA ARG A 202 -5.14 16.02 84.79
C ARG A 202 -6.08 16.46 83.67
N LEU A 203 -6.62 17.67 83.74
CA LEU A 203 -7.45 18.28 82.69
C LEU A 203 -6.66 18.58 81.40
N ALA A 204 -5.35 18.86 81.49
CA ALA A 204 -4.50 19.03 80.31
C ALA A 204 -4.27 17.69 79.58
N GLY A 205 -4.17 16.58 80.32
CA GLY A 205 -4.05 15.22 79.76
C GLY A 205 -5.30 14.75 79.00
N VAL A 206 -6.50 15.08 79.50
CA VAL A 206 -7.77 14.70 78.84
C VAL A 206 -7.97 15.44 77.52
N ASN A 207 -7.58 16.73 77.44
CA ASN A 207 -7.65 17.50 76.20
C ASN A 207 -6.57 17.09 75.18
N SER A 208 -5.37 16.69 75.63
CA SER A 208 -4.33 16.20 74.73
C SER A 208 -4.70 14.88 74.07
N ASP A 209 -5.29 13.93 74.81
CA ASP A 209 -5.69 12.63 74.28
C ASP A 209 -6.73 12.78 73.15
N GLN A 210 -7.71 13.67 73.33
CA GLN A 210 -8.70 13.97 72.28
C GLN A 210 -8.06 14.59 71.03
N LYS A 211 -7.06 15.47 71.19
CA LYS A 211 -6.35 16.10 70.06
C LYS A 211 -5.46 15.09 69.32
N PHE A 212 -4.78 14.18 70.02
CA PHE A 212 -4.06 13.08 69.38
C PHE A 212 -4.99 12.15 68.59
N VAL A 213 -6.19 11.87 69.11
CA VAL A 213 -7.23 11.11 68.39
C VAL A 213 -7.67 11.86 67.13
N GLN A 214 -7.89 13.19 67.21
CA GLN A 214 -8.22 14.03 66.04
C GLN A 214 -7.13 13.99 64.97
N ILE A 215 -5.86 14.18 65.35
CA ILE A 215 -4.71 14.12 64.43
C ILE A 215 -4.65 12.75 63.76
N LYS A 216 -4.62 11.67 64.55
CA LYS A 216 -4.51 10.30 64.04
C LYS A 216 -5.62 9.98 63.05
N ASN A 217 -6.87 10.25 63.39
CA ASN A 217 -8.00 9.87 62.55
C ASN A 217 -8.11 10.76 61.31
N SER A 218 -7.78 12.06 61.41
CA SER A 218 -7.76 12.96 60.25
C SER A 218 -6.69 12.53 59.24
N TRP A 219 -5.47 12.22 59.70
CA TRP A 219 -4.40 11.71 58.83
C TRP A 219 -4.68 10.33 58.28
N GLN A 220 -5.24 9.42 59.07
CA GLN A 220 -5.69 8.11 58.58
C GLN A 220 -6.72 8.29 57.46
N MET A 221 -7.70 9.19 57.64
CA MET A 221 -8.71 9.44 56.62
C MET A 221 -8.09 9.99 55.33
N LEU A 222 -7.20 10.98 55.43
CA LEU A 222 -6.51 11.56 54.26
C LEU A 222 -5.62 10.53 53.54
N SER A 223 -4.93 9.68 54.30
CA SER A 223 -4.09 8.62 53.76
C SER A 223 -4.92 7.60 52.98
N GLU A 224 -6.00 7.09 53.58
CA GLU A 224 -6.92 6.15 52.91
C GLU A 224 -7.60 6.79 51.71
N ALA A 225 -8.00 8.07 51.81
CA ALA A 225 -8.61 8.81 50.72
C ALA A 225 -7.66 8.97 49.53
N ASN A 226 -6.38 9.25 49.77
CA ASN A 226 -5.36 9.28 48.74
C ASN A 226 -5.12 7.88 48.14
N GLY A 227 -5.07 6.85 48.99
CA GLY A 227 -4.98 5.45 48.57
C GLY A 227 -6.14 5.02 47.67
N LEU A 228 -7.36 5.52 47.91
CA LEU A 228 -8.53 5.27 47.08
C LEU A 228 -8.42 5.91 45.70
N ILE A 229 -7.93 7.16 45.59
CA ILE A 229 -7.68 7.79 44.28
C ILE A 229 -6.63 7.02 43.47
N ALA A 230 -5.57 6.57 44.14
CA ALA A 230 -4.56 5.71 43.53
C ALA A 230 -5.19 4.39 43.05
N LEU A 231 -6.01 3.75 43.88
CA LEU A 231 -6.70 2.49 43.55
C LEU A 231 -7.67 2.65 42.37
N TYR A 232 -8.45 3.74 42.31
CA TYR A 232 -9.32 4.03 41.17
C TYR A 232 -8.53 4.33 39.90
N SER A 233 -7.31 4.84 40.00
CA SER A 233 -6.43 5.00 38.84
C SER A 233 -5.82 3.65 38.43
N GLU A 234 -5.43 2.83 39.40
CA GLU A 234 -4.87 1.48 39.22
C GLU A 234 -5.86 0.53 38.54
N ILE A 235 -7.16 0.64 38.86
CA ILE A 235 -8.20 -0.20 38.26
C ILE A 235 -8.30 -0.06 36.74
N SER A 236 -7.91 1.10 36.20
CA SER A 236 -7.81 1.34 34.75
C SER A 236 -6.94 0.32 34.04
N ASN A 237 -5.95 -0.22 34.77
CA ASN A 237 -4.91 -1.09 34.25
C ASN A 237 -5.15 -2.56 34.62
N ALA A 238 -6.22 -2.88 35.34
CA ALA A 238 -6.56 -4.25 35.69
C ALA A 238 -6.78 -5.08 34.42
N ARG A 239 -6.13 -6.24 34.33
CA ARG A 239 -6.12 -7.12 33.16
C ARG A 239 -7.10 -8.28 33.28
N SER A 240 -7.59 -8.56 34.49
CA SER A 240 -8.51 -9.66 34.75
C SER A 240 -9.56 -9.33 35.80
N VAL A 241 -10.68 -10.05 35.74
CA VAL A 241 -11.76 -10.00 36.76
C VAL A 241 -11.25 -10.45 38.14
N THR A 242 -10.16 -11.21 38.20
CA THR A 242 -9.52 -11.60 39.47
C THR A 242 -8.79 -10.42 40.11
N GLU A 243 -8.10 -9.60 39.31
CA GLU A 243 -7.43 -8.40 39.79
C GLU A 243 -8.43 -7.35 40.29
N THR A 244 -9.51 -7.11 39.56
CA THR A 244 -10.57 -6.19 39.99
C THR A 244 -11.22 -6.66 41.29
N LYS A 245 -11.44 -7.97 41.49
CA LYS A 245 -11.92 -8.53 42.77
C LYS A 245 -10.96 -8.27 43.93
N LEU A 246 -9.65 -8.42 43.71
CA LEU A 246 -8.64 -8.12 44.72
C LEU A 246 -8.65 -6.62 45.07
N MET A 247 -8.70 -5.77 44.06
CA MET A 247 -8.80 -4.31 44.23
C MET A 247 -10.10 -3.93 44.96
N LYS A 248 -11.22 -4.60 44.69
CA LYS A 248 -12.48 -4.42 45.41
C LYS A 248 -12.35 -4.78 46.89
N GLY A 249 -11.54 -5.79 47.22
CA GLY A 249 -11.17 -6.13 48.60
C GLY A 249 -10.41 -4.99 49.30
N ARG A 250 -9.39 -4.44 48.63
CA ARG A 250 -8.63 -3.27 49.13
C ARG A 250 -9.51 -2.05 49.32
N PHE A 251 -10.44 -1.79 48.38
CA PHE A 251 -11.43 -0.74 48.49
C PHE A 251 -12.32 -0.89 49.72
N LYS A 252 -12.86 -2.09 49.97
CA LYS A 252 -13.70 -2.35 51.15
C LYS A 252 -12.95 -2.08 52.45
N LEU A 253 -11.68 -2.46 52.52
CA LEU A 253 -10.84 -2.20 53.70
C LEU A 253 -10.61 -0.70 53.90
N ALA A 254 -10.26 0.02 52.84
CA ALA A 254 -10.06 1.47 52.90
C ALA A 254 -11.35 2.21 53.31
N VAL A 255 -12.51 1.80 52.78
CA VAL A 255 -13.82 2.31 53.20
C VAL A 255 -14.05 2.11 54.70
N GLN A 256 -13.79 0.89 55.20
CA GLN A 256 -13.97 0.59 56.62
C GLN A 256 -13.04 1.43 57.50
N ASN A 257 -11.79 1.64 57.08
CA ASN A 257 -10.83 2.48 57.78
C ASN A 257 -11.25 3.96 57.80
N ILE A 258 -11.77 4.48 56.68
CA ILE A 258 -12.31 5.84 56.59
C ILE A 258 -13.53 6.00 57.50
N GLU A 259 -14.48 5.07 57.48
CA GLU A 259 -15.67 5.13 58.33
C GLU A 259 -15.33 5.05 59.82
N ASN A 260 -14.40 4.17 60.20
CA ASN A 260 -13.91 4.08 61.56
C ASN A 260 -13.22 5.37 62.01
N ALA A 261 -12.40 5.97 61.15
CA ALA A 261 -11.72 7.24 61.44
C ALA A 261 -12.73 8.38 61.64
N ILE A 262 -13.75 8.48 60.77
CA ILE A 262 -14.82 9.49 60.89
C ILE A 262 -15.61 9.31 62.18
N ASN A 263 -16.01 8.08 62.51
CA ASN A 263 -16.80 7.80 63.71
C ASN A 263 -16.00 8.05 65.01
N ALA A 264 -14.67 7.97 64.95
CA ALA A 264 -13.78 8.24 66.07
C ALA A 264 -13.41 9.74 66.20
N LEU A 265 -13.88 10.61 65.30
CA LEU A 265 -13.78 12.06 65.48
C LEU A 265 -14.84 12.57 66.48
N PRO A 266 -14.53 13.63 67.26
CA PRO A 266 -15.51 14.27 68.13
C PRO A 266 -16.77 14.73 67.38
N PRO A 267 -17.98 14.63 67.98
CA PRO A 267 -19.24 14.96 67.31
C PRO A 267 -19.29 16.37 66.72
N GLU A 268 -18.61 17.33 67.34
CA GLU A 268 -18.56 18.74 66.91
C GLU A 268 -17.78 18.92 65.60
N LEU A 269 -16.91 17.95 65.26
CA LEU A 269 -16.07 17.95 64.06
C LEU A 269 -16.59 17.00 62.97
N GLN A 270 -17.67 16.27 63.23
CA GLN A 270 -18.36 15.43 62.23
C GLN A 270 -19.27 16.28 61.33
N MET A 271 -18.68 17.26 60.65
CA MET A 271 -19.40 18.20 59.79
C MET A 271 -20.04 17.50 58.59
N GLU A 272 -21.23 17.95 58.18
CA GLU A 272 -21.96 17.39 57.04
C GLU A 272 -21.17 17.54 55.73
N ASP A 273 -20.36 18.59 55.60
CA ASP A 273 -19.49 18.82 54.44
C ASP A 273 -18.45 17.70 54.27
N ILE A 274 -17.81 17.26 55.36
CA ILE A 274 -16.83 16.16 55.35
C ILE A 274 -17.50 14.85 54.94
N ARG A 275 -18.68 14.57 55.53
CA ARG A 275 -19.44 13.37 55.22
C ARG A 275 -19.86 13.36 53.74
N SER A 276 -20.32 14.48 53.21
CA SER A 276 -20.71 14.62 51.81
C SER A 276 -19.52 14.46 50.85
N ALA A 277 -18.37 15.03 51.18
CA ALA A 277 -17.14 14.91 50.40
C ALA A 277 -16.64 13.47 50.34
N ILE A 278 -16.67 12.77 51.48
CA ILE A 278 -16.30 11.36 51.56
C ILE A 278 -17.31 10.48 50.81
N GLN A 279 -18.61 10.75 50.91
CA GLN A 279 -19.60 10.03 50.12
C GLN A 279 -19.34 10.15 48.61
N ARG A 280 -18.98 11.35 48.12
CA ARG A 280 -18.59 11.55 46.71
C ARG A 280 -17.32 10.78 46.35
N LEU A 281 -16.32 10.76 47.22
CA LEU A 281 -15.10 9.97 47.03
C LEU A 281 -15.37 8.45 46.97
N LEU A 282 -16.28 7.96 47.80
CA LEU A 282 -16.59 6.54 47.90
C LEU A 282 -17.60 6.07 46.84
N ALA A 283 -18.36 6.99 46.23
CA ALA A 283 -19.43 6.67 45.30
C ALA A 283 -18.98 5.78 44.12
N PRO A 284 -17.84 6.01 43.45
CA PRO A 284 -17.39 5.15 42.34
C PRO A 284 -17.18 3.68 42.72
N GLY A 285 -16.87 3.36 43.97
CA GLY A 285 -16.68 1.98 44.41
C GLY A 285 -17.91 1.33 45.06
N ARG A 286 -19.00 2.09 45.26
CA ARG A 286 -20.23 1.65 45.94
C ARG A 286 -21.36 1.36 44.96
N GLY A 287 -22.36 0.59 45.41
CA GLY A 287 -23.53 0.21 44.62
C GLY A 287 -23.29 -0.98 43.69
N GLU A 288 -24.33 -1.39 42.97
CA GLU A 288 -24.26 -2.52 42.02
C GLU A 288 -23.46 -2.15 40.78
N ARG A 289 -23.73 -0.97 40.18
CA ARG A 289 -22.94 -0.39 39.09
C ARG A 289 -21.84 0.50 39.66
N ASN A 290 -20.63 -0.02 39.70
CA ASN A 290 -19.45 0.63 40.26
C ASN A 290 -18.24 0.47 39.32
N ILE A 291 -17.14 1.12 39.65
CA ILE A 291 -15.92 1.14 38.86
C ILE A 291 -15.31 -0.25 38.64
N PHE A 292 -15.52 -1.18 39.59
CA PHE A 292 -15.05 -2.57 39.46
C PHE A 292 -15.91 -3.34 38.46
N THR A 293 -17.24 -3.21 38.52
CA THR A 293 -18.12 -3.91 37.58
C THR A 293 -17.99 -3.33 36.17
N ILE A 294 -17.83 -2.01 36.03
CA ILE A 294 -17.53 -1.39 34.72
C ILE A 294 -16.23 -1.92 34.15
N ARG A 295 -15.18 -2.05 34.97
CA ARG A 295 -13.91 -2.60 34.48
C ARG A 295 -14.03 -4.09 34.14
N ASP A 296 -14.80 -4.87 34.90
CA ASP A 296 -15.08 -6.27 34.57
C ASP A 296 -15.80 -6.39 33.21
N GLU A 297 -16.77 -5.50 32.96
CA GLU A 297 -17.45 -5.39 31.66
C GLU A 297 -16.45 -5.02 30.55
N GLU A 298 -15.55 -4.04 30.75
CA GLU A 298 -14.50 -3.67 29.78
C GLU A 298 -13.57 -4.85 29.46
N ILE A 299 -13.15 -5.62 30.47
CA ILE A 299 -12.26 -6.78 30.30
C ILE A 299 -12.97 -7.88 29.51
N SER A 300 -14.22 -8.19 29.86
CA SER A 300 -15.02 -9.18 29.14
C SER A 300 -15.27 -8.76 27.69
N LEU A 301 -15.53 -7.46 27.48
CA LEU A 301 -15.72 -6.87 26.16
C LEU A 301 -14.44 -6.95 25.33
N GLY A 302 -13.26 -6.72 25.92
CA GLY A 302 -11.97 -6.91 25.24
C GLY A 302 -11.76 -8.34 24.73
N GLY A 303 -12.23 -9.34 25.49
CA GLY A 303 -12.26 -10.74 25.04
C GLY A 303 -13.18 -10.95 23.84
N ASN A 304 -14.40 -10.42 23.89
CA ASN A 304 -15.36 -10.47 22.78
C ASN A 304 -14.85 -9.75 21.53
N LEU A 305 -14.16 -8.63 21.70
CA LEU A 305 -13.52 -7.86 20.63
C LEU A 305 -12.45 -8.72 19.94
N SER A 306 -11.60 -9.39 20.73
CA SER A 306 -10.55 -10.28 20.21
C SER A 306 -11.13 -11.45 19.42
N ILE A 307 -12.18 -12.11 19.94
CA ILE A 307 -12.89 -13.20 19.25
C ILE A 307 -13.51 -12.69 17.94
N THR A 308 -14.15 -11.52 17.96
CA THR A 308 -14.80 -10.95 16.77
C THR A 308 -13.77 -10.53 15.71
N LEU A 309 -12.61 -10.02 16.13
CA LEU A 309 -11.50 -9.71 15.22
C LEU A 309 -10.94 -10.96 14.53
N MET A 310 -10.75 -12.05 15.28
CA MET A 310 -10.30 -13.33 14.72
C MET A 310 -11.33 -13.88 13.71
N ALA A 311 -12.62 -13.84 14.07
CA ALA A 311 -13.70 -14.27 13.17
C ALA A 311 -13.77 -13.41 11.89
N ASN A 312 -13.56 -12.09 12.00
CA ASN A 312 -13.44 -11.20 10.84
C ASN A 312 -12.25 -11.57 9.97
N GLN A 313 -11.08 -11.83 10.56
CA GLN A 313 -9.87 -12.17 9.80
C GLN A 313 -10.04 -13.48 9.01
N GLU A 314 -10.63 -14.50 9.63
CA GLU A 314 -10.98 -15.75 8.94
C GLU A 314 -11.96 -15.51 7.77
N ARG A 315 -13.04 -14.75 8.01
CA ARG A 315 -14.03 -14.41 6.99
C ARG A 315 -13.44 -13.60 5.84
N ILE A 316 -12.57 -12.63 6.13
CA ILE A 316 -11.86 -11.84 5.11
C ILE A 316 -11.03 -12.74 4.21
N ILE A 317 -10.29 -13.70 4.78
CA ILE A 317 -9.46 -14.64 4.01
C ILE A 317 -10.34 -15.48 3.08
N THR A 318 -11.43 -16.05 3.60
CA THR A 318 -12.35 -16.88 2.79
C THR A 318 -13.02 -16.07 1.70
N PHE A 319 -13.52 -14.88 2.02
CA PHE A 319 -14.19 -13.99 1.07
C PHE A 319 -13.24 -13.51 -0.04
N SER A 320 -12.04 -13.07 0.33
CA SER A 320 -11.01 -12.63 -0.62
C SER A 320 -10.55 -13.78 -1.53
N SER A 321 -10.36 -14.98 -0.97
CA SER A 321 -9.98 -16.18 -1.72
C SER A 321 -11.04 -16.57 -2.76
N GLN A 322 -12.32 -16.52 -2.39
CA GLN A 322 -13.41 -16.80 -3.33
C GLN A 322 -13.44 -15.81 -4.49
N ILE A 323 -13.25 -14.52 -4.21
CA ILE A 323 -13.26 -13.47 -5.24
C ILE A 323 -12.00 -13.54 -6.11
N GLU A 324 -10.84 -13.82 -5.53
CA GLU A 324 -9.61 -14.06 -6.30
C GLU A 324 -9.75 -15.28 -7.22
N GLY A 325 -10.36 -16.36 -6.73
CA GLY A 325 -10.71 -17.53 -7.52
C GLY A 325 -11.65 -17.19 -8.69
N LEU A 326 -12.65 -16.35 -8.44
CA LEU A 326 -13.57 -15.85 -9.46
C LEU A 326 -12.82 -15.04 -10.54
N VAL A 327 -12.01 -14.06 -10.14
CA VAL A 327 -11.20 -13.25 -11.08
C VAL A 327 -10.26 -14.12 -11.90
N LYS A 328 -9.55 -15.06 -11.28
CA LYS A 328 -8.66 -16.01 -11.97
C LYS A 328 -9.43 -16.86 -12.97
N SER A 329 -10.64 -17.32 -12.63
CA SER A 329 -11.48 -18.11 -13.53
C SER A 329 -11.98 -17.30 -14.72
N ALA A 330 -12.39 -16.04 -14.51
CA ALA A 330 -12.80 -15.13 -15.58
C ALA A 330 -11.62 -14.78 -16.50
N GLN A 331 -10.43 -14.56 -15.93
CA GLN A 331 -9.21 -14.27 -16.67
C GLN A 331 -8.74 -15.49 -17.48
N SER A 332 -8.77 -16.70 -16.90
CA SER A 332 -8.38 -17.93 -17.59
C SER A 332 -9.35 -18.30 -18.70
N SER A 333 -10.66 -18.16 -18.48
CA SER A 333 -11.69 -18.31 -19.52
C SER A 333 -11.46 -17.34 -20.68
N SER A 334 -11.19 -16.07 -20.38
CA SER A 334 -10.86 -15.05 -21.37
C SER A 334 -9.59 -15.39 -22.15
N ALA A 335 -8.51 -15.76 -21.47
CA ALA A 335 -7.24 -16.12 -22.09
C ALA A 335 -7.36 -17.38 -22.97
N GLN A 336 -8.09 -18.39 -22.49
CA GLN A 336 -8.33 -19.62 -23.24
C GLN A 336 -9.10 -19.35 -24.53
N ARG A 337 -10.15 -18.52 -24.50
CA ARG A 337 -10.91 -18.14 -25.70
C ARG A 337 -10.12 -17.26 -26.67
N ILE A 338 -9.27 -16.37 -26.17
CA ILE A 338 -8.34 -15.60 -27.01
C ILE A 338 -7.37 -16.57 -27.72
N SER A 339 -6.87 -17.59 -27.02
CA SER A 339 -5.94 -18.59 -27.59
C SER A 339 -6.60 -19.50 -28.64
N THR A 340 -7.82 -19.99 -28.40
CA THR A 340 -8.56 -20.85 -29.35
C THR A 340 -9.00 -20.06 -30.59
N SER A 341 -9.38 -18.79 -30.41
CA SER A 341 -9.62 -17.87 -31.53
C SER A 341 -8.34 -17.61 -32.34
N GLY A 342 -7.18 -17.45 -31.68
CA GLY A 342 -5.88 -17.35 -32.36
C GLY A 342 -5.47 -18.62 -33.14
N GLN A 343 -5.73 -19.81 -32.59
CA GLN A 343 -5.45 -21.08 -33.27
C GLN A 343 -6.37 -21.33 -34.46
N THR A 344 -7.66 -21.01 -34.36
CA THR A 344 -8.60 -21.15 -35.50
C THR A 344 -8.23 -20.22 -36.66
N VAL A 345 -7.77 -18.99 -36.37
CA VAL A 345 -7.22 -18.08 -37.38
C VAL A 345 -5.96 -18.67 -38.03
N THR A 346 -5.05 -19.25 -37.25
CA THR A 346 -3.80 -19.81 -37.76
C THR A 346 -4.02 -21.07 -38.61
N ASN A 347 -4.88 -22.00 -38.16
CA ASN A 347 -5.23 -23.20 -38.91
C ASN A 347 -5.96 -22.85 -40.21
N THR A 348 -6.85 -21.86 -40.19
CA THR A 348 -7.51 -21.36 -41.40
C THR A 348 -6.50 -20.80 -42.40
N ARG A 349 -5.54 -19.98 -41.94
CA ARG A 349 -4.46 -19.47 -42.79
C ARG A 349 -3.68 -20.61 -43.42
N PHE A 350 -3.34 -21.64 -42.65
CA PHE A 350 -2.64 -22.83 -43.15
C PHE A 350 -3.45 -23.56 -44.24
N TYR A 351 -4.73 -23.86 -44.00
CA TYR A 351 -5.58 -24.53 -44.98
C TYR A 351 -5.77 -23.71 -46.27
N LEU A 352 -5.95 -22.40 -46.18
CA LEU A 352 -6.03 -21.52 -47.36
C LEU A 352 -4.71 -21.49 -48.15
N SER A 353 -3.56 -21.49 -47.46
CA SER A 353 -2.23 -21.58 -48.08
C SER A 353 -2.06 -22.86 -48.87
N VAL A 354 -2.42 -24.00 -48.27
CA VAL A 354 -2.33 -25.33 -48.91
C VAL A 354 -3.26 -25.39 -50.14
N LEU A 355 -4.48 -24.88 -50.03
CA LEU A 355 -5.46 -24.90 -51.12
C LEU A 355 -5.04 -23.99 -52.29
N ALA A 356 -4.42 -22.84 -52.00
CA ALA A 356 -3.83 -21.97 -53.01
C ALA A 356 -2.70 -22.67 -53.78
N VAL A 357 -1.74 -23.28 -53.07
CA VAL A 357 -0.64 -24.05 -53.67
C VAL A 357 -1.17 -25.22 -54.52
N PHE A 358 -2.18 -25.93 -54.01
CA PHE A 358 -2.79 -27.05 -54.73
C PHE A 358 -3.52 -26.60 -56.01
N SER A 359 -4.19 -25.45 -55.99
CA SER A 359 -4.83 -24.87 -57.19
C SER A 359 -3.82 -24.48 -58.27
N ILE A 360 -2.65 -23.96 -57.87
CA ILE A 360 -1.55 -23.62 -58.76
C ILE A 360 -0.96 -24.89 -59.37
N ALA A 361 -0.72 -25.92 -58.55
CA ALA A 361 -0.20 -27.21 -59.00
C ALA A 361 -1.12 -27.90 -60.01
N ILE A 362 -2.44 -27.91 -59.77
CA ILE A 362 -3.43 -28.44 -60.72
C ILE A 362 -3.44 -27.63 -62.03
N SER A 363 -3.37 -26.30 -61.94
CA SER A 363 -3.34 -25.42 -63.11
C SER A 363 -2.11 -25.69 -63.99
N VAL A 364 -0.95 -25.89 -63.37
CA VAL A 364 0.30 -26.26 -64.06
C VAL A 364 0.22 -27.66 -64.66
N ALA A 365 -0.32 -28.65 -63.93
CA ALA A 365 -0.48 -30.01 -64.41
C ALA A 365 -1.44 -30.10 -65.62
N ILE A 366 -2.52 -29.32 -65.62
CA ILE A 366 -3.45 -29.22 -66.75
C ILE A 366 -2.75 -28.55 -67.95
N ALA A 367 -2.01 -27.47 -67.74
CA ALA A 367 -1.27 -26.80 -68.81
C ALA A 367 -0.24 -27.74 -69.48
N TRP A 368 0.51 -28.50 -68.67
CA TRP A 368 1.55 -29.41 -69.15
C TRP A 368 0.99 -30.67 -69.83
N GLY A 369 0.02 -31.34 -69.19
CA GLY A 369 -0.51 -32.62 -69.66
C GLY A 369 -1.51 -32.51 -70.81
N TYR A 370 -2.27 -31.41 -70.88
CA TYR A 370 -3.45 -31.32 -71.74
C TYR A 370 -3.22 -30.52 -73.04
N VAL A 371 -2.51 -29.39 -72.95
CA VAL A 371 -2.24 -28.51 -74.09
C VAL A 371 -0.99 -28.95 -74.84
N GLY A 372 0.08 -29.31 -74.13
CA GLY A 372 1.38 -29.65 -74.72
C GLY A 372 1.35 -30.92 -75.60
N ASN A 373 0.77 -32.01 -75.10
CA ASN A 373 0.92 -33.32 -75.76
C ASN A 373 -0.06 -33.59 -76.91
N SER A 374 -1.14 -32.81 -77.05
CA SER A 374 -2.22 -33.11 -78.00
C SER A 374 -2.35 -32.17 -79.19
N LEU A 375 -1.93 -30.91 -79.08
CA LEU A 375 -2.01 -29.91 -80.17
C LEU A 375 -0.74 -29.90 -81.04
N LEU A 376 0.44 -29.95 -80.42
CA LEU A 376 1.73 -29.84 -81.12
C LEU A 376 2.03 -31.04 -82.01
N ARG A 377 1.62 -32.25 -81.60
CA ARG A 377 1.81 -33.47 -82.40
C ARG A 377 0.90 -33.52 -83.63
N ARG A 378 -0.28 -32.87 -83.58
CA ARG A 378 -1.34 -32.94 -84.60
C ARG A 378 -1.22 -31.88 -85.71
N LEU A 379 -0.63 -30.72 -85.43
CA LEU A 379 -0.26 -29.80 -86.51
C LEU A 379 0.79 -30.39 -87.46
N SER A 380 1.67 -31.25 -86.95
CA SER A 380 2.78 -31.85 -87.73
C SER A 380 2.35 -32.87 -88.80
N SER A 381 1.13 -33.43 -88.70
CA SER A 381 0.59 -34.37 -89.71
C SER A 381 -0.16 -33.64 -90.84
N ILE A 382 -0.89 -32.56 -90.53
CA ILE A 382 -1.56 -31.71 -91.53
C ILE A 382 -0.53 -30.97 -92.40
N HIS A 383 0.57 -30.53 -91.80
CA HIS A 383 1.69 -29.92 -92.55
C HIS A 383 2.31 -30.88 -93.58
N ARG A 384 2.36 -32.19 -93.31
CA ARG A 384 2.89 -33.19 -94.25
C ARG A 384 1.93 -33.48 -95.41
N ALA A 385 0.62 -33.43 -95.17
CA ALA A 385 -0.39 -33.63 -96.22
C ALA A 385 -0.48 -32.43 -97.19
N ILE A 386 -0.28 -31.20 -96.70
CA ILE A 386 -0.29 -29.98 -97.51
C ILE A 386 1.00 -29.87 -98.35
N SER A 387 2.15 -30.32 -97.85
CA SER A 387 3.39 -30.35 -98.64
C SER A 387 3.40 -31.41 -99.75
N ALA A 388 2.84 -32.60 -99.52
CA ALA A 388 2.76 -33.66 -100.53
C ALA A 388 1.89 -33.27 -101.76
N LEU A 389 0.92 -32.39 -101.57
CA LEU A 389 0.05 -31.88 -102.63
C LEU A 389 0.71 -30.79 -103.49
N ALA A 390 1.61 -30.00 -102.89
CA ALA A 390 2.35 -28.93 -103.58
C ALA A 390 3.45 -29.47 -104.53
N GLU A 391 3.90 -30.71 -104.31
CA GLU A 391 4.97 -31.36 -105.09
C GLU A 391 4.45 -32.25 -106.24
N GLY A 392 3.14 -32.25 -106.50
CA GLY A 392 2.54 -32.93 -107.66
C GLY A 392 2.39 -34.44 -107.51
N ASN A 393 2.56 -34.99 -106.31
CA ASN A 393 2.30 -36.40 -106.04
C ASN A 393 0.80 -36.63 -105.74
N LEU A 394 0.07 -37.23 -106.69
CA LEU A 394 -1.35 -37.56 -106.57
C LEU A 394 -1.63 -38.98 -106.04
N GLN A 395 -0.62 -39.66 -105.49
CA GLN A 395 -0.74 -40.99 -104.91
C GLN A 395 -0.28 -40.95 -103.45
N PHE A 396 -1.17 -40.54 -102.55
CA PHE A 396 -1.01 -40.77 -101.12
C PHE A 396 -2.33 -41.29 -100.53
N GLU A 397 -2.26 -42.46 -99.89
CA GLU A 397 -3.36 -42.98 -99.07
C GLU A 397 -3.30 -42.33 -97.68
N LEU A 398 -4.34 -41.57 -97.33
CA LEU A 398 -4.61 -41.18 -95.95
C LEU A 398 -4.86 -42.43 -95.11
N PRO A 399 -4.14 -42.64 -93.98
CA PRO A 399 -4.47 -43.71 -93.06
C PRO A 399 -5.93 -43.60 -92.59
N ALA A 400 -6.68 -44.71 -92.72
CA ALA A 400 -8.12 -44.83 -92.51
C ALA A 400 -8.60 -44.66 -91.05
N LYS A 401 -8.07 -43.70 -90.29
CA LYS A 401 -8.53 -43.37 -88.93
C LYS A 401 -8.80 -41.89 -88.66
N GLU A 402 -9.05 -41.09 -89.70
CA GLU A 402 -9.45 -39.68 -89.52
C GLU A 402 -10.69 -39.23 -90.31
N ALA A 403 -11.29 -40.09 -91.14
CA ALA A 403 -12.49 -39.77 -91.94
C ALA A 403 -13.81 -39.69 -91.13
N GLY A 404 -13.76 -39.72 -89.80
CA GLY A 404 -14.95 -39.74 -88.92
C GLY A 404 -15.00 -38.65 -87.86
N ARG A 405 -14.13 -37.61 -87.92
CA ARG A 405 -14.04 -36.59 -86.86
C ARG A 405 -14.67 -35.25 -87.24
N LYS A 406 -15.46 -34.70 -86.31
CA LYS A 406 -16.25 -33.45 -86.43
C LYS A 406 -15.63 -32.28 -85.64
N ASP A 407 -14.30 -32.14 -85.63
CA ASP A 407 -13.62 -31.03 -84.95
C ASP A 407 -13.04 -30.00 -85.95
N GLU A 408 -12.58 -28.86 -85.43
CA GLU A 408 -12.17 -27.69 -86.23
C GLU A 408 -10.96 -27.98 -87.14
N LEU A 409 -10.17 -29.02 -86.86
CA LEU A 409 -9.05 -29.47 -87.71
C LEU A 409 -9.51 -30.41 -88.83
N GLY A 410 -10.58 -31.20 -88.63
CA GLY A 410 -11.25 -31.95 -89.71
C GLY A 410 -11.90 -31.05 -90.78
N GLY A 411 -12.23 -29.80 -90.43
CA GLY A 411 -12.74 -28.79 -91.38
C GLY A 411 -11.67 -28.28 -92.36
N ILE A 412 -10.40 -28.26 -91.95
CA ILE A 412 -9.28 -27.84 -92.81
C ILE A 412 -8.97 -28.92 -93.86
N ALA A 413 -9.08 -30.21 -93.50
CA ALA A 413 -8.92 -31.33 -94.44
C ALA A 413 -10.03 -31.40 -95.51
N LYS A 414 -11.24 -30.91 -95.20
CA LYS A 414 -12.36 -30.85 -96.16
C LYS A 414 -12.21 -29.73 -97.19
N SER A 415 -11.51 -28.65 -96.85
CA SER A 415 -11.33 -27.48 -97.72
C SER A 415 -10.29 -27.70 -98.84
N VAL A 416 -9.40 -28.68 -98.68
CA VAL A 416 -8.44 -29.10 -99.72
C VAL A 416 -9.10 -29.89 -100.85
N SER A 417 -10.30 -30.46 -100.62
CA SER A 417 -11.03 -31.22 -101.65
C SER A 417 -11.79 -30.37 -102.68
N VAL A 418 -11.93 -29.06 -102.44
CA VAL A 418 -12.71 -28.13 -103.29
C VAL A 418 -11.85 -27.41 -104.34
N PHE A 419 -10.52 -27.44 -104.21
CA PHE A 419 -9.62 -26.83 -105.20
C PHE A 419 -9.36 -27.70 -106.44
N ARG A 420 -10.00 -28.86 -106.54
CA ARG A 420 -9.83 -29.82 -107.64
C ARG A 420 -10.61 -29.44 -108.92
N GLU A 421 -11.47 -28.43 -108.87
CA GLU A 421 -12.48 -28.23 -109.92
C GLU A 421 -12.32 -26.97 -110.79
N ASN A 422 -11.26 -26.15 -110.60
CA ASN A 422 -11.06 -24.91 -111.39
C ASN A 422 -9.64 -24.73 -111.95
N ALA A 423 -8.97 -25.82 -112.34
CA ALA A 423 -7.65 -25.73 -112.96
C ALA A 423 -7.56 -26.48 -114.31
N SER A 424 -8.62 -26.43 -115.12
CA SER A 424 -8.58 -26.90 -116.50
C SER A 424 -9.16 -25.87 -117.47
N ALA A 425 -8.43 -24.77 -117.66
CA ALA A 425 -8.34 -24.10 -118.96
C ALA A 425 -7.25 -23.03 -118.86
N LYS A 426 -6.07 -23.33 -119.42
CA LYS A 426 -5.50 -22.59 -120.55
C LYS A 426 -3.99 -22.84 -120.59
N LEU A 427 -3.65 -23.90 -121.32
CA LEU A 427 -2.39 -24.01 -122.05
C LEU A 427 -2.21 -22.72 -122.86
N LEU A 428 -1.24 -21.90 -122.44
CA LEU A 428 -0.37 -21.02 -123.22
C LEU A 428 0.23 -20.04 -122.22
N ILE A 429 1.34 -20.45 -121.61
CA ILE A 429 2.55 -19.70 -121.25
C ILE A 429 3.35 -20.66 -120.36
N GLU A 430 3.87 -21.71 -121.01
CA GLU A 430 5.09 -22.36 -120.54
C GLU A 430 6.22 -21.44 -120.98
N GLN A 431 6.73 -20.59 -120.08
CA GLN A 431 8.13 -20.14 -120.08
C GLN A 431 8.57 -19.31 -118.85
N GLU A 432 7.82 -19.24 -117.75
CA GLU A 432 8.19 -18.39 -116.59
C GLU A 432 8.14 -19.08 -115.21
N VAL A 433 8.13 -20.42 -115.13
CA VAL A 433 7.93 -21.13 -113.82
C VAL A 433 9.16 -21.91 -113.31
N ALA A 434 10.24 -21.97 -114.08
CA ALA A 434 11.51 -22.55 -113.60
C ALA A 434 12.15 -21.69 -112.49
N ASP A 435 11.91 -20.37 -112.50
CA ASP A 435 12.51 -19.43 -111.55
C ASP A 435 11.70 -19.30 -110.24
N GLN A 436 10.40 -19.63 -110.24
CA GLN A 436 9.57 -19.58 -109.03
C GLN A 436 9.72 -20.79 -108.11
N ARG A 437 9.98 -21.99 -108.65
CA ARG A 437 10.22 -23.19 -107.82
C ARG A 437 11.47 -23.05 -106.96
N LYS A 438 12.51 -22.41 -107.50
CA LYS A 438 13.75 -22.15 -106.76
C LYS A 438 13.55 -21.11 -105.65
N ARG A 439 12.79 -20.04 -105.91
CA ARG A 439 12.49 -18.99 -104.93
C ARG A 439 11.61 -19.46 -103.77
N ALA A 440 10.61 -20.31 -104.01
CA ALA A 440 9.72 -20.82 -102.96
C ALA A 440 10.39 -21.89 -102.07
N GLU A 441 11.31 -22.68 -102.62
CA GLU A 441 12.09 -23.69 -101.88
C GLU A 441 13.23 -23.03 -101.08
N GLU A 442 13.89 -22.02 -101.65
CA GLU A 442 14.81 -21.13 -100.93
C GLU A 442 14.10 -20.37 -99.81
N GLU A 443 12.86 -19.91 -100.01
CA GLU A 443 12.08 -19.17 -99.01
C GLU A 443 11.58 -20.08 -97.88
N ARG A 444 11.17 -21.32 -98.18
CA ARG A 444 10.88 -22.34 -97.14
C ARG A 444 12.13 -22.69 -96.34
N GLU A 445 13.26 -22.99 -96.99
CA GLU A 445 14.50 -23.28 -96.26
C GLU A 445 14.95 -22.08 -95.41
N ARG A 446 14.84 -20.86 -95.95
CA ARG A 446 15.18 -19.63 -95.23
C ARG A 446 14.24 -19.40 -94.04
N ASN A 447 12.93 -19.60 -94.19
CA ASN A 447 11.97 -19.43 -93.10
C ASN A 447 12.09 -20.55 -92.04
N THR A 448 12.41 -21.77 -92.46
CA THR A 448 12.68 -22.89 -91.54
C THR A 448 13.99 -22.69 -90.77
N ARG A 449 15.03 -22.12 -91.42
CA ARG A 449 16.27 -21.71 -90.77
C ARG A 449 16.03 -20.55 -89.80
N LEU A 450 15.29 -19.51 -90.19
CA LEU A 450 14.95 -18.36 -89.33
C LEU A 450 14.10 -18.78 -88.11
N THR A 451 13.11 -19.65 -88.30
CA THR A 451 12.31 -20.17 -87.18
C THR A 451 13.08 -21.13 -86.28
N ALA A 452 13.98 -21.94 -86.84
CA ALA A 452 14.88 -22.79 -86.05
C ALA A 452 15.94 -21.98 -85.29
N GLU A 453 16.44 -20.88 -85.86
CA GLU A 453 17.34 -19.92 -85.21
C GLU A 453 16.60 -19.18 -84.10
N ALA A 454 15.41 -18.62 -84.35
CA ALA A 454 14.59 -17.97 -83.33
C ALA A 454 14.20 -18.93 -82.19
N ALA A 455 13.89 -20.20 -82.50
CA ALA A 455 13.60 -21.21 -81.50
C ALA A 455 14.84 -21.59 -80.66
N ARG A 456 16.04 -21.62 -81.26
CA ARG A 456 17.31 -21.83 -80.53
C ARG A 456 17.64 -20.64 -79.63
N GLU A 457 17.45 -19.43 -80.13
CA GLU A 457 17.64 -18.20 -79.35
C GLU A 457 16.67 -18.12 -78.16
N LEU A 458 15.39 -18.42 -78.38
CA LEU A 458 14.40 -18.49 -77.31
C LEU A 458 14.71 -19.60 -76.29
N ALA A 459 15.10 -20.79 -76.77
CA ALA A 459 15.50 -21.89 -75.90
C ALA A 459 16.72 -21.52 -75.04
N PHE A 460 17.70 -20.82 -75.61
CA PHE A 460 18.87 -20.29 -74.88
C PHE A 460 18.46 -19.26 -73.82
N VAL A 461 17.61 -18.29 -74.16
CA VAL A 461 17.10 -17.29 -73.21
C VAL A 461 16.36 -17.94 -72.03
N LEU A 462 15.48 -18.90 -72.33
CA LEU A 462 14.70 -19.62 -71.30
C LEU A 462 15.58 -20.52 -70.43
N ASP A 463 16.62 -21.15 -70.98
CA ASP A 463 17.58 -21.95 -70.23
C ASP A 463 18.39 -21.11 -69.24
N GLN A 464 18.85 -19.93 -69.67
CA GLN A 464 19.58 -18.99 -68.81
C GLN A 464 18.71 -18.46 -67.66
N ILE A 465 17.47 -18.04 -67.95
CA ILE A 465 16.52 -17.61 -66.92
C ILE A 465 16.13 -18.77 -66.00
N GLY A 466 15.88 -19.96 -66.56
CA GLY A 466 15.55 -21.17 -65.80
C GLY A 466 16.66 -21.58 -64.84
N THR A 467 17.92 -21.48 -65.28
CA THR A 467 19.10 -21.72 -64.44
C THR A 467 19.17 -20.73 -63.28
N CYS A 468 18.98 -19.43 -63.53
CA CYS A 468 18.97 -18.44 -62.45
C CYS A 468 17.77 -18.57 -61.53
N LEU A 469 16.58 -18.93 -62.02
CA LEU A 469 15.41 -19.20 -61.19
C LEU A 469 15.62 -20.42 -60.29
N ALA A 470 16.28 -21.48 -60.80
CA ALA A 470 16.65 -22.64 -60.00
C ALA A 470 17.66 -22.27 -58.90
N GLN A 471 18.61 -21.37 -59.19
CA GLN A 471 19.51 -20.82 -58.17
C GLN A 471 18.75 -19.98 -57.13
N LEU A 472 17.84 -19.11 -57.57
CA LEU A 472 17.00 -18.27 -56.71
C LEU A 472 16.12 -19.11 -55.78
N ALA A 473 15.51 -20.18 -56.29
CA ALA A 473 14.69 -21.13 -55.52
C ALA A 473 15.49 -21.85 -54.43
N ASN A 474 16.80 -22.05 -54.64
CA ASN A 474 17.73 -22.58 -53.65
C ASN A 474 18.32 -21.50 -52.72
N GLY A 475 17.82 -20.26 -52.78
CA GLY A 475 18.26 -19.14 -51.96
C GLY A 475 19.52 -18.44 -52.49
N ASN A 476 20.04 -18.78 -53.66
CA ASN A 476 21.19 -18.11 -54.22
C ASN A 476 20.79 -16.80 -54.94
N LEU A 477 20.92 -15.67 -54.24
CA LEU A 477 20.62 -14.33 -54.76
C LEU A 477 21.80 -13.69 -55.53
N ARG A 478 22.81 -14.49 -55.89
CA ARG A 478 24.00 -14.04 -56.64
C ARG A 478 23.86 -14.23 -58.14
N CYS A 479 22.76 -14.83 -58.61
CA CYS A 479 22.59 -15.09 -60.03
C CYS A 479 22.27 -13.80 -60.79
N GLU A 480 23.15 -13.45 -61.71
CA GLU A 480 23.00 -12.32 -62.62
C GLU A 480 23.17 -12.84 -64.05
N ILE A 481 22.23 -12.48 -64.93
CA ILE A 481 22.30 -12.89 -66.34
C ILE A 481 23.25 -11.92 -67.06
N ASP A 482 24.51 -12.29 -67.19
CA ASP A 482 25.52 -11.48 -67.91
C ASP A 482 25.58 -11.78 -69.41
N THR A 483 25.06 -12.92 -69.84
CA THR A 483 25.04 -13.33 -71.25
C THR A 483 24.27 -12.35 -72.14
N THR A 484 24.76 -12.15 -73.37
CA THR A 484 24.14 -11.27 -74.35
C THR A 484 22.89 -11.91 -74.93
N PHE A 485 21.73 -11.33 -74.65
CA PHE A 485 20.47 -11.77 -75.24
C PHE A 485 20.22 -11.07 -76.59
N PRO A 486 19.49 -11.71 -77.51
CA PRO A 486 18.96 -11.05 -78.70
C PRO A 486 18.16 -9.81 -78.31
N GLN A 487 18.15 -8.80 -79.18
CA GLN A 487 17.63 -7.46 -78.85
C GLN A 487 16.17 -7.49 -78.36
N GLU A 488 15.37 -8.40 -78.92
CA GLU A 488 13.96 -8.62 -78.58
C GLU A 488 13.74 -9.10 -77.13
N TYR A 489 14.74 -9.72 -76.49
CA TYR A 489 14.67 -10.26 -75.13
C TYR A 489 15.48 -9.46 -74.10
N HIS A 490 16.12 -8.36 -74.50
CA HIS A 490 17.00 -7.57 -73.64
C HIS A 490 16.26 -6.99 -72.42
N LYS A 491 15.00 -6.57 -72.62
CA LYS A 491 14.14 -6.07 -71.53
C LYS A 491 13.87 -7.14 -70.47
N LEU A 492 13.65 -8.39 -70.88
CA LEU A 492 13.40 -9.51 -69.96
C LEU A 492 14.61 -9.79 -69.06
N LYS A 493 15.83 -9.73 -69.62
CA LYS A 493 17.08 -9.80 -68.85
C LYS A 493 17.18 -8.67 -67.82
N LEU A 494 16.92 -7.43 -68.24
CA LEU A 494 17.00 -6.27 -67.36
C LEU A 494 15.99 -6.36 -66.21
N ASP A 495 14.72 -6.65 -66.51
CA ASP A 495 13.66 -6.78 -65.52
C ASP A 495 13.95 -7.93 -64.53
N PHE A 496 14.49 -9.06 -65.01
CA PHE A 496 14.92 -10.18 -64.16
C PHE A 496 16.07 -9.76 -63.22
N ASN A 497 17.15 -9.19 -63.76
CA ASN A 497 18.30 -8.76 -62.95
C ASN A 497 17.88 -7.68 -61.93
N HIS A 498 17.00 -6.75 -62.30
CA HIS A 498 16.43 -5.76 -61.38
C HIS A 498 15.64 -6.40 -60.23
N ALA A 499 14.81 -7.41 -60.52
CA ALA A 499 14.05 -8.11 -59.50
C ALA A 499 14.97 -8.86 -58.51
N VAL A 500 16.01 -9.54 -59.02
CA VAL A 500 17.01 -10.21 -58.17
C VAL A 500 17.79 -9.21 -57.33
N ALA A 501 18.21 -8.08 -57.92
CA ALA A 501 18.91 -7.01 -57.21
C ALA A 501 18.05 -6.39 -56.09
N SER A 502 16.76 -6.12 -56.36
CA SER A 502 15.82 -5.60 -55.36
C SER A 502 15.60 -6.58 -54.21
N LEU A 503 15.48 -7.88 -54.51
CA LEU A 503 15.34 -8.92 -53.49
C LEU A 503 16.62 -9.05 -52.65
N LYS A 504 17.80 -9.03 -53.29
CA LYS A 504 19.11 -9.03 -52.62
C LYS A 504 19.25 -7.86 -51.64
N GLU A 505 18.87 -6.66 -52.06
CA GLU A 505 18.93 -5.46 -51.21
C GLU A 505 17.96 -5.56 -50.02
N THR A 506 16.74 -6.04 -50.26
CA THR A 506 15.75 -6.26 -49.19
C THR A 506 16.28 -7.25 -48.13
N ILE A 507 16.85 -8.38 -48.57
CA ILE A 507 17.43 -9.37 -47.64
C ILE A 507 18.64 -8.79 -46.89
N LYS A 508 19.48 -7.97 -47.53
CA LYS A 508 20.58 -7.25 -46.88
C LYS A 508 20.07 -6.34 -45.76
N GLN A 509 19.01 -5.57 -46.00
CA GLN A 509 18.41 -4.67 -45.01
C GLN A 509 17.81 -5.45 -43.83
N ILE A 510 17.19 -6.61 -44.09
CA ILE A 510 16.69 -7.50 -43.04
C ILE A 510 17.86 -8.02 -42.19
N VAL A 511 18.93 -8.53 -42.80
CA VAL A 511 20.12 -9.03 -42.07
C VAL A 511 20.71 -7.93 -41.18
N SER A 512 20.83 -6.70 -41.71
CA SER A 512 21.32 -5.56 -40.93
C SER A 512 20.39 -5.22 -39.76
N SER A 513 19.07 -5.18 -40.00
CA SER A 513 18.07 -4.87 -38.96
C SER A 513 18.05 -5.92 -37.86
N THR A 514 18.12 -7.20 -38.23
CA THR A 514 18.24 -8.32 -37.29
C THR A 514 19.51 -8.21 -36.43
N GLY A 515 20.64 -7.82 -37.03
CA GLY A 515 21.88 -7.54 -36.28
C GLY A 515 21.72 -6.41 -35.26
N ASN A 516 21.02 -5.34 -35.63
CA ASN A 516 20.71 -4.23 -34.74
C ASN A 516 19.78 -4.64 -33.60
N ILE A 517 18.75 -5.44 -33.87
CA ILE A 517 17.82 -5.96 -32.84
C ILE A 517 18.59 -6.83 -31.83
N ARG A 518 19.46 -7.71 -32.31
CA ARG A 518 20.28 -8.56 -31.43
C ARG A 518 21.17 -7.73 -30.51
N ASN A 519 21.87 -6.73 -31.05
CA ASN A 519 22.73 -5.86 -30.26
C ASN A 519 21.90 -5.04 -29.26
N GLY A 520 20.81 -4.42 -29.69
CA GLY A 520 19.92 -3.66 -28.82
C GLY A 520 19.31 -4.51 -27.70
N SER A 521 18.96 -5.77 -27.97
CA SER A 521 18.49 -6.71 -26.95
C SER A 521 19.58 -7.04 -25.93
N SER A 522 20.84 -7.18 -26.35
CA SER A 522 21.97 -7.36 -25.44
C SER A 522 22.22 -6.14 -24.55
N ASP A 523 22.09 -4.94 -25.11
CA ASP A 523 22.24 -3.68 -24.37
C ASP A 523 21.13 -3.52 -23.32
N ILE A 524 19.86 -3.78 -23.70
CA ILE A 524 18.73 -3.74 -22.76
C ILE A 524 18.91 -4.79 -21.66
N ASN A 525 19.36 -6.00 -22.00
CA ASN A 525 19.62 -7.04 -20.99
C ASN A 525 20.71 -6.63 -19.99
N THR A 526 21.76 -5.94 -20.46
CA THR A 526 22.82 -5.38 -19.59
C THR A 526 22.27 -4.28 -18.68
N ALA A 527 21.52 -3.33 -19.25
CA ALA A 527 20.88 -2.26 -18.48
C ALA A 527 19.88 -2.78 -17.44
N ALA A 528 19.11 -3.82 -17.78
CA ALA A 528 18.19 -4.48 -16.86
C ALA A 528 18.93 -5.18 -15.71
N SER A 529 20.06 -5.85 -16.00
CA SER A 529 20.90 -6.46 -14.96
C SER A 529 21.49 -5.41 -14.01
N GLU A 530 21.94 -4.27 -14.54
CA GLU A 530 22.44 -3.16 -13.72
C GLU A 530 21.33 -2.54 -12.87
N LEU A 531 20.14 -2.34 -13.45
CA LEU A 531 18.96 -1.88 -12.72
C LEU A 531 18.60 -2.84 -11.57
N SER A 532 18.66 -4.15 -11.80
CA SER A 532 18.42 -5.16 -10.76
C SER A 532 19.42 -5.01 -9.60
N ALA A 533 20.72 -4.94 -9.89
CA ALA A 533 21.76 -4.79 -8.87
C ALA A 533 21.62 -3.48 -8.06
N ARG A 534 21.28 -2.38 -8.74
CA ARG A 534 20.99 -1.09 -8.07
C ARG A 534 19.74 -1.16 -7.21
N THR A 535 18.71 -1.87 -7.67
CA THR A 535 17.44 -2.06 -6.94
C THR A 535 17.67 -2.89 -5.67
N GLU A 536 18.49 -3.94 -5.72
CA GLU A 536 18.89 -4.73 -4.55
C GLU A 536 19.67 -3.89 -3.53
N THR A 537 20.62 -3.08 -4.00
CA THR A 537 21.39 -2.16 -3.13
C THR A 537 20.47 -1.13 -2.48
N GLN A 538 19.52 -0.58 -3.26
CA GLN A 538 18.54 0.38 -2.77
C GLN A 538 17.58 -0.24 -1.73
N ALA A 539 17.16 -1.49 -1.93
CA ALA A 539 16.35 -2.22 -0.96
C ALA A 539 17.09 -2.39 0.37
N ALA A 540 18.38 -2.77 0.34
CA ALA A 540 19.21 -2.88 1.54
C ALA A 540 19.35 -1.53 2.27
N SER A 541 19.58 -0.43 1.54
CA SER A 541 19.62 0.91 2.13
C SER A 541 18.28 1.35 2.72
N LEU A 542 17.15 0.95 2.10
CA LEU A 542 15.81 1.22 2.62
C LEU A 542 15.54 0.46 3.93
N GLU A 543 15.95 -0.82 4.02
CA GLU A 543 15.85 -1.61 5.26
C GLU A 543 16.65 -0.97 6.41
N GLU A 544 17.90 -0.57 6.15
CA GLU A 544 18.74 0.10 7.15
C GLU A 544 18.14 1.44 7.58
N THR A 545 17.63 2.23 6.63
CA THR A 545 16.97 3.50 6.92
C THR A 545 15.68 3.30 7.74
N ALA A 546 14.89 2.28 7.42
CA ALA A 546 13.68 1.95 8.17
C ALA A 546 14.00 1.52 9.61
N ALA A 547 15.07 0.73 9.80
CA ALA A 547 15.55 0.36 11.12
C ALA A 547 16.01 1.59 11.93
N ALA A 548 16.79 2.47 11.32
CA ALA A 548 17.22 3.72 11.95
C ALA A 548 16.04 4.64 12.30
N LEU A 549 15.04 4.76 11.42
CA LEU A 549 13.82 5.52 11.69
C LEU A 549 13.01 4.94 12.84
N SER A 550 12.93 3.61 12.95
CA SER A 550 12.28 2.93 14.08
C SER A 550 13.00 3.24 15.40
N GLU A 551 14.33 3.19 15.40
CA GLU A 551 15.14 3.56 16.56
C GLU A 551 14.96 5.02 16.96
N ILE A 552 14.99 5.95 15.98
CA ILE A 552 14.74 7.37 16.20
C ILE A 552 13.34 7.57 16.78
N THR A 553 12.32 6.93 16.21
CA THR A 553 10.92 7.04 16.69
C THR A 553 10.81 6.57 18.15
N SER A 554 11.44 5.44 18.49
CA SER A 554 11.51 4.92 19.86
C SER A 554 12.23 5.90 20.80
N SER A 555 13.34 6.48 20.36
CA SER A 555 14.08 7.48 21.14
C SER A 555 13.29 8.77 21.36
N LEU A 556 12.51 9.18 20.35
CA LEU A 556 11.63 10.34 20.41
C LEU A 556 10.50 10.13 21.42
N GLN A 557 9.88 8.93 21.41
CA GLN A 557 8.86 8.55 22.38
C GLN A 557 9.40 8.63 23.82
N ARG A 558 10.60 8.08 24.05
CA ARG A 558 11.28 8.19 25.36
C ARG A 558 11.56 9.64 25.75
N THR A 559 11.91 10.49 24.79
CA THR A 559 12.13 11.93 25.01
C THR A 559 10.84 12.62 25.41
N ALA A 560 9.73 12.34 24.73
CA ALA A 560 8.42 12.88 25.06
C ALA A 560 7.95 12.44 26.46
N ASP A 561 8.08 11.15 26.77
CA ASP A 561 7.77 10.61 28.11
C ASP A 561 8.67 11.22 29.19
N GLY A 562 9.95 11.38 28.89
CA GLY A 562 10.95 12.03 29.75
C GLY A 562 10.60 13.49 30.03
N ALA A 563 10.22 14.25 29.00
CA ALA A 563 9.76 15.63 29.13
C ALA A 563 8.47 15.72 29.96
N ALA A 564 7.49 14.85 29.73
CA ALA A 564 6.25 14.79 30.52
C ALA A 564 6.51 14.42 32.00
N LYS A 565 7.50 13.56 32.27
CA LYS A 565 7.94 13.26 33.63
C LYS A 565 8.66 14.45 34.27
N ALA A 566 9.58 15.09 33.54
CA ALA A 566 10.28 16.28 34.01
C ALA A 566 9.31 17.41 34.34
N ARG A 567 8.27 17.62 33.51
CA ARG A 567 7.25 18.65 33.74
C ARG A 567 6.54 18.45 35.08
N ARG A 568 6.13 17.22 35.40
CA ARG A 568 5.51 16.89 36.68
C ARG A 568 6.44 17.14 37.88
N ILE A 569 7.72 16.82 37.74
CA ILE A 569 8.71 17.08 38.80
C ILE A 569 8.88 18.59 39.02
N VAL A 570 8.93 19.37 37.93
CA VAL A 570 9.06 20.82 37.97
C VAL A 570 7.81 21.50 38.54
N GLU A 571 6.61 21.04 38.17
CA GLU A 571 5.33 21.47 38.76
C GLU A 571 5.35 21.25 40.27
N GLN A 572 5.70 20.04 40.73
CA GLN A 572 5.81 19.72 42.15
C GLN A 572 6.87 20.57 42.87
N THR A 573 8.04 20.76 42.25
CA THR A 573 9.12 21.59 42.83
C THR A 573 8.71 23.07 42.94
N THR A 574 7.89 23.55 42.00
CA THR A 574 7.33 24.91 42.04
C THR A 574 6.39 25.07 43.22
N ASP A 575 5.54 24.07 43.47
CA ASP A 575 4.64 24.04 44.62
C ASP A 575 5.42 23.99 45.94
N ASP A 576 6.45 23.14 46.03
CA ASP A 576 7.33 23.04 47.21
C ASP A 576 8.06 24.37 47.49
N ALA A 577 8.55 25.04 46.45
CA ALA A 577 9.20 26.35 46.57
C ALA A 577 8.21 27.44 47.02
N ARG A 578 6.96 27.39 46.54
CA ARG A 578 5.89 28.29 46.97
C ARG A 578 5.52 28.07 48.44
N GLN A 579 5.38 26.82 48.87
CA GLN A 579 5.13 26.48 50.27
C GLN A 579 6.30 26.91 51.17
N SER A 580 7.54 26.66 50.73
CA SER A 580 8.75 27.09 51.46
C SER A 580 8.81 28.61 51.63
N THR A 581 8.41 29.36 50.60
CA THR A 581 8.31 30.83 50.67
C THR A 581 7.26 31.27 51.69
N GLN A 582 6.13 30.58 51.79
CA GLN A 582 5.10 30.85 52.80
C GLN A 582 5.64 30.59 54.22
N VAL A 583 6.32 29.46 54.45
CA VAL A 583 6.92 29.13 55.75
C VAL A 583 7.93 30.19 56.17
N VAL A 584 8.83 30.61 55.27
CA VAL A 584 9.82 31.68 55.56
C VAL A 584 9.14 33.00 55.92
N ASN A 585 8.06 33.37 55.22
CA ASN A 585 7.30 34.58 55.56
C ASN A 585 6.67 34.49 56.95
N SER A 586 6.10 33.34 57.31
CA SER A 586 5.58 33.09 58.67
C SER A 586 6.69 33.17 59.72
N SER A 587 7.87 32.61 59.44
CA SER A 587 9.04 32.70 60.34
C SER A 587 9.51 34.15 60.53
N LEU A 588 9.54 34.96 59.46
CA LEU A 588 9.86 36.40 59.56
C LEU A 588 8.85 37.14 60.45
N GLN A 589 7.56 36.83 60.31
CA GLN A 589 6.51 37.43 61.13
C GLN A 589 6.65 37.03 62.62
N ALA A 590 6.93 35.76 62.91
CA ALA A 590 7.16 35.29 64.27
C ALA A 590 8.40 35.96 64.90
N MET A 591 9.49 36.06 64.16
CA MET A 591 10.71 36.73 64.65
C MET A 591 10.50 38.23 64.88
N ALA A 592 9.71 38.91 64.05
CA ALA A 592 9.34 40.31 64.28
C ALA A 592 8.45 40.49 65.54
N GLN A 593 7.58 39.52 65.83
CA GLN A 593 6.80 39.51 67.08
C GLN A 593 7.69 39.27 68.31
N ILE A 594 8.70 38.40 68.21
CA ILE A 594 9.69 38.18 69.26
C ILE A 594 10.49 39.47 69.50
N GLU A 595 11.00 40.12 68.45
CA GLU A 595 11.72 41.39 68.55
C GLU A 595 10.89 42.46 69.26
N THR A 596 9.62 42.61 68.85
CA THR A 596 8.68 43.54 69.48
C THR A 596 8.44 43.20 70.97
N SER A 597 8.36 41.91 71.30
CA SER A 597 8.17 41.45 72.68
C SER A 597 9.42 41.70 73.53
N SER A 598 10.62 41.46 72.99
CA SER A 598 11.89 41.78 73.66
C SER A 598 12.04 43.28 73.93
N GLN A 599 11.60 44.14 73.00
CA GLN A 599 11.58 45.59 73.23
C GLN A 599 10.63 45.99 74.37
N LYS A 600 9.43 45.39 74.43
CA LYS A 600 8.49 45.61 75.54
C LYS A 600 9.05 45.14 76.88
N ILE A 601 9.69 43.97 76.92
CA ILE A 601 10.36 43.47 78.13
C ILE A 601 11.45 44.45 78.56
N SER A 602 12.29 44.93 77.63
CA SER A 602 13.34 45.91 77.92
C SER A 602 12.77 47.19 78.56
N GLN A 603 11.61 47.68 78.10
CA GLN A 603 10.92 48.83 78.71
C GLN A 603 10.42 48.52 80.13
N ILE A 604 9.87 47.33 80.37
CA ILE A 604 9.44 46.90 81.71
C ILE A 604 10.63 46.84 82.67
N ILE A 605 11.77 46.33 82.21
CA ILE A 605 13.00 46.26 83.03
C ILE A 605 13.50 47.65 83.41
N VAL A 606 13.40 48.64 82.52
CA VAL A 606 13.68 50.05 82.87
C VAL A 606 12.78 50.54 83.99
N ILE A 607 11.46 50.27 83.91
CA ILE A 607 10.51 50.65 84.96
C ILE A 607 10.81 49.93 86.29
N ILE A 608 11.17 48.64 86.26
CA ILE A 608 11.54 47.88 87.47
C ILE A 608 12.78 48.48 88.12
N ASN A 609 13.80 48.84 87.32
CA ASN A 609 15.00 49.51 87.82
C ASN A 609 14.66 50.87 88.45
N ASP A 610 13.74 51.63 87.85
CA ASP A 610 13.27 52.90 88.40
C ASP A 610 12.51 52.71 89.72
N ILE A 611 11.66 51.69 89.84
CA ILE A 611 10.97 51.32 91.09
C ILE A 611 11.98 50.91 92.16
N ALA A 612 12.99 50.12 91.81
CA ALA A 612 14.06 49.72 92.72
C ALA A 612 14.84 50.95 93.23
N PHE A 613 15.15 51.90 92.34
CA PHE A 613 15.80 53.16 92.71
C PHE A 613 14.93 54.01 93.65
N GLN A 614 13.65 54.18 93.34
CA GLN A 614 12.70 54.90 94.19
C GLN A 614 12.54 54.24 95.57
N THR A 615 12.46 52.91 95.60
CA THR A 615 12.37 52.12 96.85
C THR A 615 13.62 52.28 97.70
N ASN A 616 14.81 52.28 97.07
CA ASN A 616 16.07 52.55 97.75
C ASN A 616 16.12 53.97 98.35
N LEU A 617 15.59 54.99 97.67
CA LEU A 617 15.47 56.35 98.20
C LEU A 617 14.44 56.47 99.34
N LEU A 618 13.29 55.82 99.21
CA LEU A 618 12.26 55.76 100.26
C LEU A 618 12.78 55.07 101.52
N ALA A 619 13.48 53.94 101.35
CA ALA A 619 14.11 53.20 102.44
C ALA A 619 15.21 54.03 103.12
N LEU A 620 15.99 54.80 102.34
CA LEU A 620 16.95 55.74 102.90
C LEU A 620 16.27 56.82 103.74
N ASN A 621 15.21 57.45 103.23
CA ASN A 621 14.45 58.47 103.95
C ASN A 621 13.81 57.90 105.24
N ALA A 622 13.25 56.69 105.18
CA ALA A 622 12.71 55.99 106.33
C ALA A 622 13.79 55.63 107.37
N GLY A 623 14.97 55.22 106.92
CA GLY A 623 16.12 54.95 107.79
C GLY A 623 16.63 56.20 108.50
N VAL A 624 16.62 57.35 107.82
CA VAL A 624 16.97 58.66 108.41
C VAL A 624 15.94 59.07 109.46
N GLU A 625 14.65 58.96 109.18
CA GLU A 625 13.59 59.33 110.14
C GLU A 625 13.52 58.36 111.33
N ALA A 626 13.77 57.07 111.10
CA ALA A 626 13.92 56.07 112.16
C ALA A 626 15.12 56.37 113.08
N SER A 627 16.24 56.84 112.51
CA SER A 627 17.40 57.30 113.29
C SER A 627 17.09 58.55 114.10
N ARG A 628 16.24 59.44 113.57
CA ARG A 628 15.76 60.66 114.22
C ARG A 628 14.84 60.39 115.40
N ALA A 629 14.07 59.29 115.36
CA ALA A 629 13.20 58.84 116.45
C ALA A 629 13.93 58.15 117.63
N GLY A 630 15.26 57.97 117.56
CA GLY A 630 16.08 57.43 118.64
C GLY A 630 15.77 55.97 118.99
N GLU A 631 15.71 55.64 120.29
CA GLU A 631 15.48 54.25 120.76
C GLU A 631 14.14 53.66 120.29
N ALA A 632 13.09 54.49 120.11
CA ALA A 632 11.78 54.05 119.63
C ALA A 632 11.78 53.64 118.13
N GLY A 633 12.75 54.10 117.35
CA GLY A 633 12.86 53.87 115.90
C GLY A 633 13.78 52.70 115.50
N ARG A 634 14.45 52.04 116.45
CA ARG A 634 15.46 50.99 116.15
C ARG A 634 14.95 49.86 115.27
N GLY A 635 13.73 49.37 115.52
CA GLY A 635 13.10 48.32 114.70
C GLY A 635 12.81 48.78 113.27
N PHE A 636 12.35 50.03 113.09
CA PHE A 636 12.11 50.63 111.78
C PHE A 636 13.40 50.87 111.01
N ALA A 637 14.50 51.22 111.69
CA ALA A 637 15.80 51.41 111.04
C ALA A 637 16.35 50.11 110.43
N VAL A 638 16.17 48.97 111.13
CA VAL A 638 16.58 47.65 110.61
C VAL A 638 15.74 47.27 109.39
N VAL A 639 14.42 47.45 109.45
CA VAL A 639 13.53 47.18 108.31
C VAL A 639 13.89 48.09 107.12
N ALA A 640 14.15 49.37 107.36
CA ALA A 640 14.57 50.31 106.32
C ALA A 640 15.89 49.89 105.64
N GLN A 641 16.88 49.41 106.41
CA GLN A 641 18.14 48.91 105.86
C GLN A 641 17.95 47.61 105.05
N GLU A 642 17.07 46.71 105.50
CA GLU A 642 16.76 45.47 104.77
C GLU A 642 16.03 45.77 103.45
N VAL A 643 15.04 46.67 103.47
CA VAL A 643 14.33 47.14 102.26
C VAL A 643 15.29 47.82 101.30
N ARG A 644 16.26 48.61 101.81
CA ARG A 644 17.30 49.23 100.99
C ARG A 644 18.19 48.20 100.30
N THR A 645 18.63 47.19 101.04
CA THR A 645 19.47 46.10 100.51
C THR A 645 18.71 45.28 99.46
N LEU A 646 17.42 45.00 99.70
CA LEU A 646 16.54 44.34 98.73
C LEU A 646 16.36 45.18 97.45
N ALA A 647 16.19 46.50 97.59
CA ALA A 647 16.07 47.42 96.47
C ALA A 647 17.36 47.47 95.62
N GLN A 648 18.54 47.47 96.24
CA GLN A 648 19.82 47.36 95.52
C GLN A 648 19.96 46.04 94.77
N ARG A 649 19.65 44.91 95.43
CA ARG A 649 19.63 43.58 94.78
C ARG A 649 18.66 43.52 93.60
N SER A 650 17.52 44.19 93.71
CA SER A 650 16.52 44.26 92.63
C SER A 650 17.03 45.09 91.45
N ALA A 651 17.76 46.18 91.70
CA ALA A 651 18.38 46.99 90.65
C ALA A 651 19.49 46.23 89.91
N ASP A 652 20.34 45.51 90.65
CA ASP A 652 21.41 44.67 90.06
C ASP A 652 20.81 43.54 89.20
N ALA A 653 19.79 42.85 89.70
CA ALA A 653 19.08 41.82 88.93
C ALA A 653 18.38 42.40 87.69
N ALA A 654 17.75 43.58 87.81
CA ALA A 654 17.13 44.26 86.68
C ALA A 654 18.18 44.62 85.60
N LYS A 655 19.37 45.07 86.00
CA LYS A 655 20.48 45.36 85.08
C LYS A 655 20.95 44.09 84.37
N GLU A 656 21.14 42.98 85.09
CA GLU A 656 21.55 41.70 84.49
C GLU A 656 20.51 41.19 83.47
N ILE A 657 19.21 41.28 83.79
CA ILE A 657 18.14 40.92 82.85
C ILE A 657 18.16 41.85 81.63
N LYS A 658 18.41 43.16 81.81
CA LYS A 658 18.52 44.11 80.70
C LYS A 658 19.63 43.73 79.74
N ASP A 659 20.79 43.36 80.25
CA ASP A 659 21.93 42.96 79.42
C ASP A 659 21.62 41.67 78.65
N LEU A 660 20.98 40.69 79.29
CA LEU A 660 20.51 39.45 78.64
C LEU A 660 19.49 39.74 77.53
N ILE A 661 18.48 40.57 77.79
CA ILE A 661 17.46 40.92 76.79
C ILE A 661 18.07 41.70 75.62
N THR A 662 19.06 42.55 75.88
CA THR A 662 19.77 43.29 74.83
C THR A 662 20.55 42.33 73.92
N ALA A 663 21.25 41.35 74.51
CA ALA A 663 21.93 40.30 73.76
C ALA A 663 20.95 39.44 72.95
N SER A 664 19.83 39.01 73.56
CA SER A 664 18.77 38.27 72.86
C SER A 664 18.17 39.05 71.69
N SER A 665 17.94 40.36 71.85
CA SER A 665 17.47 41.22 70.75
C SER A 665 18.47 41.26 69.59
N GLY A 666 19.77 41.27 69.89
CA GLY A 666 20.82 41.16 68.88
C GLY A 666 20.74 39.84 68.09
N HIS A 667 20.59 38.71 68.79
CA HIS A 667 20.45 37.39 68.16
C HIS A 667 19.18 37.28 67.30
N VAL A 668 18.06 37.84 67.76
CA VAL A 668 16.81 37.87 66.98
C VAL A 668 16.97 38.69 65.71
N SER A 669 17.61 39.87 65.79
CA SER A 669 17.88 40.72 64.62
C SER A 669 18.74 40.01 63.57
N GLU A 670 19.78 39.29 64.01
CA GLU A 670 20.61 38.48 63.12
C GLU A 670 19.83 37.31 62.51
N GLY A 671 18.98 36.65 63.30
CA GLY A 671 18.06 35.61 62.82
C GLY A 671 17.10 36.11 61.73
N VAL A 672 16.48 37.28 61.92
CA VAL A 672 15.63 37.93 60.92
C VAL A 672 16.39 38.17 59.61
N LYS A 673 17.64 38.64 59.70
CA LYS A 673 18.49 38.88 58.53
C LYS A 673 18.78 37.59 57.76
N MET A 674 19.14 36.51 58.45
CA MET A 674 19.42 35.19 57.85
C MET A 674 18.18 34.60 57.18
N VAL A 675 17.04 34.58 57.87
CA VAL A 675 15.77 34.07 57.31
C VAL A 675 15.32 34.90 56.10
N GLY A 676 15.52 36.21 56.14
CA GLY A 676 15.25 37.09 55.00
C GLY A 676 16.14 36.81 53.79
N GLU A 677 17.41 36.45 54.01
CA GLU A 677 18.31 36.03 52.95
C GLU A 677 17.91 34.68 52.34
N THR A 678 17.53 33.70 53.18
CA THR A 678 16.95 32.43 52.73
C THR A 678 15.71 32.65 51.85
N GLY A 679 14.82 33.57 52.24
CA GLY A 679 13.64 33.92 51.44
C GLY A 679 13.98 34.47 50.05
N ARG A 680 15.03 35.28 49.92
CA ARG A 680 15.50 35.79 48.60
C ARG A 680 16.07 34.67 47.73
N VAL A 681 16.80 33.72 48.32
CA VAL A 681 17.33 32.55 47.59
C VAL A 681 16.20 31.66 47.08
N LEU A 682 15.23 31.33 47.93
CA LEU A 682 14.06 30.52 47.54
C LEU A 682 13.25 31.19 46.43
N LYS A 683 13.06 32.52 46.49
CA LYS A 683 12.38 33.27 45.42
C LYS A 683 13.12 33.19 44.07
N ARG A 684 14.45 33.17 44.09
CA ARG A 684 15.26 33.00 42.88
C ARG A 684 15.13 31.59 42.32
N ILE A 685 15.22 30.56 43.18
CA ILE A 685 15.02 29.16 42.80
C ILE A 685 13.64 28.97 42.17
N ALA A 686 12.58 29.56 42.75
CA ALA A 686 11.25 29.50 42.16
C ALA A 686 11.19 30.10 40.75
N GLY A 687 11.94 31.17 40.49
CA GLY A 687 12.09 31.74 39.15
C GLY A 687 12.83 30.82 38.17
N GLU A 688 13.95 30.23 38.60
CA GLU A 688 14.73 29.28 37.79
C GLU A 688 13.91 28.02 37.46
N VAL A 689 13.13 27.51 38.41
CA VAL A 689 12.23 26.35 38.21
C VAL A 689 11.13 26.68 37.20
N ALA A 690 10.58 27.91 37.22
CA ALA A 690 9.60 28.35 36.22
C ALA A 690 10.20 28.46 34.81
N GLU A 691 11.47 28.86 34.68
CA GLU A 691 12.19 28.86 33.41
C GLU A 691 12.41 27.43 32.90
N ILE A 692 12.81 26.50 33.78
CA ILE A 692 12.92 25.07 33.44
C ILE A 692 11.58 24.53 32.93
N ASN A 693 10.46 24.91 33.54
CA ASN A 693 9.13 24.47 33.10
C ASN A 693 8.85 24.89 31.64
N THR A 694 9.26 26.10 31.28
CA THR A 694 9.11 26.64 29.92
C THR A 694 9.93 25.82 28.92
N VAL A 695 11.19 25.51 29.26
CA VAL A 695 12.08 24.69 28.42
C VAL A 695 11.53 23.27 28.24
N VAL A 696 11.09 22.62 29.33
CA VAL A 696 10.53 21.26 29.28
C VAL A 696 9.25 21.21 28.44
N THR A 697 8.42 22.24 28.52
CA THR A 697 7.23 22.36 27.67
C THR A 697 7.60 22.46 26.20
N SER A 698 8.58 23.31 25.85
CA SER A 698 9.08 23.43 24.48
C SER A 698 9.71 22.14 23.95
N ILE A 699 10.40 21.36 24.77
CA ILE A 699 10.92 20.03 24.39
C ILE A 699 9.76 19.08 24.07
N ALA A 700 8.70 19.06 24.89
CA ALA A 700 7.54 18.21 24.66
C ALA A 700 6.81 18.57 23.36
N GLU A 701 6.62 19.87 23.10
CA GLU A 701 6.05 20.37 21.83
C GLU A 701 6.92 20.00 20.63
N SER A 702 8.24 20.23 20.71
CA SER A 702 9.18 19.88 19.65
C SER A 702 9.22 18.38 19.37
N ALA A 703 9.17 17.55 20.42
CA ALA A 703 9.10 16.09 20.28
C ALA A 703 7.79 15.66 19.60
N GLN A 704 6.67 16.32 19.91
CA GLN A 704 5.39 16.04 19.24
C GLN A 704 5.42 16.42 17.75
N GLU A 705 6.00 17.57 17.40
CA GLU A 705 6.18 17.99 16.00
C GLU A 705 7.11 17.03 15.23
N GLN A 706 8.22 16.62 15.84
CA GLN A 706 9.14 15.65 15.25
C GLN A 706 8.47 14.28 15.03
N ALA A 707 7.56 13.87 15.92
CA ALA A 707 6.79 12.64 15.76
C ALA A 707 5.82 12.70 14.56
N VAL A 708 5.29 13.89 14.25
CA VAL A 708 4.50 14.13 13.03
C VAL A 708 5.40 14.04 11.81
N GLY A 709 6.54 14.73 11.81
CA GLY A 709 7.49 14.69 10.68
C GLY A 709 8.02 13.28 10.38
N LEU A 710 8.32 12.48 11.41
CA LEU A 710 8.76 11.09 11.21
C LEU A 710 7.68 10.19 10.61
N ARG A 711 6.39 10.47 10.85
CA ARG A 711 5.29 9.76 10.19
C ARG A 711 5.25 10.04 8.69
N GLU A 712 5.47 11.30 8.29
CA GLU A 712 5.55 11.66 6.87
C GLU A 712 6.75 11.00 6.19
N VAL A 713 7.91 10.99 6.86
CA VAL A 713 9.11 10.28 6.36
C VAL A 713 8.85 8.78 6.24
N SER A 714 8.16 8.17 7.20
CA SER A 714 7.78 6.75 7.14
C SER A 714 6.86 6.45 5.94
N GLN A 715 5.89 7.31 5.65
CA GLN A 715 5.06 7.18 4.43
C GLN A 715 5.86 7.32 3.14
N ALA A 716 6.81 8.26 3.09
CA ALA A 716 7.70 8.42 1.95
C ALA A 716 8.59 7.17 1.73
N MET A 717 9.08 6.56 2.82
CA MET A 717 9.85 5.31 2.75
C MET A 717 9.01 4.15 2.21
N ASN A 718 7.76 4.00 2.65
CA ASN A 718 6.86 2.98 2.09
C ASN A 718 6.62 3.18 0.57
N SER A 719 6.55 4.43 0.12
CA SER A 719 6.43 4.73 -1.31
C SER A 719 7.70 4.38 -2.09
N LEU A 720 8.88 4.63 -1.51
CA LEU A 720 10.17 4.23 -2.08
C LEU A 720 10.32 2.71 -2.14
N ASP A 721 9.85 1.97 -1.14
CA ASP A 721 9.83 0.50 -1.16
C ASP A 721 8.96 -0.03 -2.30
N GLN A 722 7.73 0.50 -2.45
CA GLN A 722 6.86 0.13 -3.57
C GLN A 722 7.50 0.40 -4.93
N MET A 723 8.15 1.56 -5.11
CA MET A 723 8.88 1.87 -6.35
C MET A 723 10.07 0.94 -6.56
N THR A 724 10.78 0.55 -5.50
CA THR A 724 11.90 -0.39 -5.55
C THR A 724 11.42 -1.76 -6.01
N GLN A 725 10.31 -2.26 -5.47
CA GLN A 725 9.70 -3.52 -5.92
C GLN A 725 9.21 -3.45 -7.38
N GLN A 726 8.62 -2.31 -7.80
CA GLN A 726 8.25 -2.11 -9.19
C GLN A 726 9.47 -2.10 -10.12
N ASN A 727 10.57 -1.49 -9.71
CA ASN A 727 11.83 -1.48 -10.47
C ASN A 727 12.39 -2.89 -10.64
N ALA A 728 12.33 -3.73 -9.58
CA ALA A 728 12.72 -5.13 -9.67
C ALA A 728 11.86 -5.88 -10.70
N ALA A 729 10.53 -5.71 -10.63
CA ALA A 729 9.60 -6.32 -11.58
C ALA A 729 9.79 -5.80 -13.03
N ILE A 730 10.18 -4.54 -13.21
CA ILE A 730 10.51 -3.98 -14.53
C ILE A 730 11.83 -4.56 -15.05
N ALA A 731 12.85 -4.68 -14.22
CA ALA A 731 14.14 -5.27 -14.58
C ALA A 731 13.98 -6.73 -15.02
N GLU A 732 13.18 -7.52 -14.29
CA GLU A 732 12.91 -8.91 -14.61
C GLU A 732 12.12 -9.05 -15.93
N ARG A 733 11.06 -8.25 -16.11
CA ARG A 733 10.30 -8.21 -17.37
C ARG A 733 11.16 -7.77 -18.55
N SER A 734 12.03 -6.78 -18.38
CA SER A 734 12.94 -6.29 -19.42
C SER A 734 13.97 -7.33 -19.82
N THR A 735 14.50 -8.07 -18.84
CA THR A 735 15.41 -9.21 -19.06
C THR A 735 14.71 -10.29 -19.89
N SER A 736 13.49 -10.67 -19.51
CA SER A 736 12.69 -11.67 -20.23
C SER A 736 12.38 -11.24 -21.67
N ALA A 737 11.90 -10.01 -21.86
CA ALA A 737 11.60 -9.45 -23.18
C ALA A 737 12.86 -9.36 -24.07
N SER A 738 14.00 -8.97 -23.50
CA SER A 738 15.27 -8.90 -24.23
C SER A 738 15.76 -10.27 -24.68
N ARG A 739 15.62 -11.30 -23.84
CA ARG A 739 15.95 -12.68 -24.21
C ARG A 739 15.05 -13.19 -25.33
N GLN A 740 13.76 -12.86 -25.29
CA GLN A 740 12.81 -13.22 -26.34
C GLN A 740 13.16 -12.55 -27.67
N LEU A 741 13.43 -11.23 -27.67
CA LEU A 741 13.85 -10.49 -28.86
C LEU A 741 15.17 -11.01 -29.44
N ALA A 742 16.13 -11.37 -28.58
CA ALA A 742 17.39 -11.98 -29.02
C ALA A 742 17.14 -13.34 -29.70
N ALA A 743 16.25 -14.17 -29.15
CA ALA A 743 15.89 -15.45 -29.75
C ALA A 743 15.17 -15.29 -31.10
N GLU A 744 14.23 -14.34 -31.21
CA GLU A 744 13.56 -14.01 -32.48
C GLU A 744 14.54 -13.48 -33.53
N ALA A 745 15.48 -12.61 -33.13
CA ALA A 745 16.54 -12.14 -34.02
C ALA A 745 17.45 -13.29 -34.50
N GLU A 746 17.77 -14.24 -33.63
CA GLU A 746 18.56 -15.42 -34.00
C GLU A 746 17.81 -16.39 -34.92
N GLU A 747 16.49 -16.48 -34.79
CA GLU A 747 15.63 -17.21 -35.74
C GLU A 747 15.57 -16.51 -37.11
N LEU A 748 15.38 -15.19 -37.14
CA LEU A 748 15.44 -14.40 -38.38
C LEU A 748 16.81 -14.49 -39.06
N ALA A 749 17.89 -14.50 -38.29
CA ALA A 749 19.24 -14.71 -38.79
C ALA A 749 19.37 -16.10 -39.45
N ARG A 750 18.77 -17.15 -38.86
CA ARG A 750 18.73 -18.49 -39.46
C ARG A 750 17.92 -18.55 -40.76
N PHE A 751 16.78 -17.83 -40.84
CA PHE A 751 16.01 -17.77 -42.09
C PHE A 751 16.75 -17.03 -43.20
N THR A 752 17.39 -15.91 -42.87
CA THR A 752 18.15 -15.11 -43.85
C THR A 752 19.46 -15.78 -44.26
N ALA A 753 20.08 -16.60 -43.40
CA ALA A 753 21.29 -17.36 -43.72
C ALA A 753 21.10 -18.41 -44.83
N LYS A 754 19.85 -18.81 -45.14
CA LYS A 754 19.55 -19.65 -46.30
C LYS A 754 19.79 -18.91 -47.62
N PHE A 755 19.79 -17.58 -47.61
CA PHE A 755 20.02 -16.78 -48.79
C PHE A 755 21.51 -16.44 -48.94
N SER A 756 22.10 -16.85 -50.07
CA SER A 756 23.46 -16.43 -50.42
C SER A 756 23.43 -15.02 -50.99
N ILE A 757 23.76 -14.06 -50.14
CA ILE A 757 24.11 -12.68 -50.47
C ILE A 757 25.64 -12.53 -50.41
N ASP A 758 26.23 -11.56 -51.09
CA ASP A 758 27.68 -11.51 -51.34
C ASP A 758 28.61 -11.72 -50.14
N THR A 759 29.79 -12.29 -50.40
CA THR A 759 30.80 -12.67 -49.41
C THR A 759 31.44 -11.42 -48.80
N SER A 760 30.93 -10.97 -47.66
CA SER A 760 31.75 -10.22 -46.71
C SER A 760 32.82 -11.17 -46.19
N LYS A 761 34.02 -11.07 -46.79
CA LYS A 761 35.33 -11.46 -46.26
C LYS A 761 35.27 -12.32 -45.00
N LYS A 762 35.63 -13.61 -45.10
CA LYS A 762 36.04 -14.45 -43.96
C LYS A 762 36.93 -13.60 -43.03
N LEU A 763 36.37 -13.14 -41.92
CA LEU A 763 37.17 -12.69 -40.79
C LEU A 763 37.71 -13.98 -40.19
N LEU A 764 39.00 -14.20 -40.45
CA LEU A 764 39.82 -15.19 -39.76
C LEU A 764 39.59 -15.00 -38.27
N VAL A 765 38.93 -15.96 -37.64
CA VAL A 765 38.96 -16.15 -36.20
C VAL A 765 40.41 -16.51 -35.88
N ALA A 766 41.19 -15.51 -35.48
CA ALA A 766 42.41 -15.73 -34.74
C ALA A 766 41.96 -16.21 -33.35
N SER A 767 42.24 -17.48 -33.03
CA SER A 767 42.19 -17.94 -31.66
C SER A 767 43.24 -17.15 -30.86
N SER A 768 42.80 -16.41 -29.84
CA SER A 768 43.69 -16.00 -28.75
C SER A 768 42.97 -16.26 -27.43
N ARG A 769 43.70 -17.01 -26.60
CA ARG A 769 43.49 -17.49 -25.23
C ARG A 769 42.48 -16.77 -24.35
#